data_AF-A0A2V8BNP9-F1
#
_entry.id   AF-A0A2V8BNP9-F1
#
_cell.length_a   1.000
_cell.length_b   1.000
_cell.length_c   1.000
_cell.angle_alpha   90.00
_cell.angle_beta   90.00
_cell.angle_gamma   90.00
#
_symmetry.space_group_name_H-M   'P 1'
#
loop_
_entity.id
_entity.type
_entity.pdbx_description
1 polymer ?
#
loop_
_entity_poly.entity_id
_entity_poly.type
_entity_poly.pdbx_seq_one_letter_code
_entity_poly.pdbx_strand_id
1 'polypeptide(L)'
;MTWLWGLMAAVAILWPDRISGPFDGVPLDGLAEAALIGLVFPALWWFHPRFLRTTRAHACILVLVAWKICSTLLFVQDGWCVTFEPARPFAKDAGRAPHAWDLRADWRAPDPACSAIMTRSYRELSEFPAWFFNLPPPNDSWPEPVDRPPAATVAMRVHGYVSAPSAGVLQFEGAPGVGGWASVDGRRLTGVSPAASVGPGRHYIAIDAVLTGNDWALIARWNGLDLWQRATATVRRPSPIDLAVRPWIRWIPTLAVLSLLSLWAASAIARIGDMPVLAWMAGMSMLIGLLTYFDNPVLSRWAIAALGAAVLVPVPPRLRNICGACALIGIPWLTFVLVGGIPSIGRFRIYTSGDDYWMYQRFGYRIVMQGYWLEGGSQVFYFQPFYRWISGLLHAVFGDSSVGERFWDGMCLLAGALLSFRITRPFAGFRWGLVATAMPLAVFALGTARYLIGYGLSEISSAGLMSMAALYAIRSRGRGTIAAIAAGVLATLGFYTRLNNGIMAVGVALFALPLSLPLCTIVRPAAWWRRVSWRTVFGVGGVIALGLLFFAWRTYHFTGVFSVFYGTQRYIVAIWQPGMALKAYVEGLIYNVMLVLTVNDPPRFDVYALPVLGGALIAMLSVIGAPRLRELPAVAVLFFFASIAGAFITRGWVYAGRFSVHVLPITCALATCGCAQWIGRARRRAPSGRTAPCVDPRES
;
A
#
# COMPACT_ATOMS: atom_id res chain seq x y z
N MET A 1 -8.52 22.04 -7.69
CA MET A 1 -7.14 22.49 -7.95
C MET A 1 -6.09 21.79 -7.08
N THR A 2 -6.24 21.65 -5.76
CA THR A 2 -5.20 20.96 -4.92
C THR A 2 -4.89 19.53 -5.34
N TRP A 3 -5.90 18.77 -5.76
CA TRP A 3 -5.72 17.38 -6.20
C TRP A 3 -4.90 17.27 -7.49
N LEU A 4 -5.04 18.24 -8.42
CA LEU A 4 -4.26 18.29 -9.66
C LEU A 4 -2.77 18.50 -9.36
N TRP A 5 -2.45 19.45 -8.48
CA TRP A 5 -1.07 19.69 -8.06
C TRP A 5 -0.47 18.50 -7.31
N GLY A 6 -1.27 17.80 -6.49
CA GLY A 6 -0.83 16.58 -5.83
C GLY A 6 -0.52 15.45 -6.82
N LEU A 7 -1.37 15.25 -7.83
CA LEU A 7 -1.12 14.29 -8.91
C LEU A 7 0.11 14.66 -9.73
N MET A 8 0.26 15.94 -10.08
CA MET A 8 1.43 16.40 -10.83
C MET A 8 2.71 16.24 -10.01
N ALA A 9 2.68 16.49 -8.70
CA ALA A 9 3.79 16.19 -7.80
C ALA A 9 4.11 14.69 -7.78
N ALA A 10 3.10 13.82 -7.65
CA ALA A 10 3.29 12.38 -7.68
C ALA A 10 3.94 11.91 -8.99
N VAL A 11 3.42 12.38 -10.14
CA VAL A 11 4.00 12.07 -11.46
C VAL A 11 5.43 12.57 -11.56
N ALA A 12 5.71 13.82 -11.18
CA ALA A 12 7.04 14.41 -11.30
C ALA A 12 8.08 13.72 -10.41
N ILE A 13 7.70 13.33 -9.19
CA ILE A 13 8.57 12.64 -8.24
C ILE A 13 8.81 11.19 -8.67
N LEU A 14 7.79 10.50 -9.19
CA LEU A 14 7.90 9.10 -9.60
C LEU A 14 8.48 8.92 -11.02
N TRP A 15 8.54 9.97 -11.85
CA TRP A 15 9.10 9.87 -13.19
C TRP A 15 10.58 9.45 -13.13
N PRO A 16 10.97 8.33 -13.76
CA PRO A 16 12.36 7.83 -13.74
C PRO A 16 13.32 8.81 -14.43
N ASP A 17 14.36 9.22 -13.73
CA ASP A 17 15.42 10.07 -14.27
C ASP A 17 16.42 9.29 -15.10
N ARG A 18 17.11 10.00 -15.99
CA ARG A 18 18.29 9.49 -16.70
C ARG A 18 19.59 9.71 -15.95
N ILE A 19 19.58 10.56 -14.93
CA ILE A 19 20.75 10.85 -14.10
C ILE A 19 20.52 10.23 -12.73
N SER A 20 21.40 9.31 -12.35
CA SER A 20 21.32 8.65 -11.06
C SER A 20 21.72 9.61 -9.94
N GLY A 21 20.90 9.60 -8.90
CA GLY A 21 21.08 10.42 -7.71
C GLY A 21 19.96 10.12 -6.70
N PRO A 22 20.05 10.65 -5.47
CA PRO A 22 18.96 10.50 -4.53
C PRO A 22 17.68 11.11 -5.09
N PHE A 23 16.57 10.36 -5.06
CA PHE A 23 15.27 10.77 -5.58
C PHE A 23 15.23 10.94 -7.10
N ASP A 24 15.88 10.02 -7.82
CA ASP A 24 15.84 9.93 -9.28
C ASP A 24 14.53 9.32 -9.82
N GLY A 25 13.62 8.84 -8.96
CA GLY A 25 12.28 8.42 -9.34
C GLY A 25 12.10 6.92 -9.18
N VAL A 26 11.22 6.30 -9.97
CA VAL A 26 11.01 4.85 -9.86
C VAL A 26 12.13 4.06 -10.56
N PRO A 27 12.52 2.89 -10.01
CA PRO A 27 12.01 2.28 -8.78
C PRO A 27 12.53 2.97 -7.49
N LEU A 28 11.70 3.05 -6.46
CA LEU A 28 12.07 3.55 -5.12
C LEU A 28 12.82 2.45 -4.34
N ASP A 29 14.00 2.07 -4.83
CA ASP A 29 14.80 0.97 -4.27
C ASP A 29 15.81 1.41 -3.20
N GLY A 30 16.01 2.72 -3.00
CA GLY A 30 16.74 3.29 -1.88
C GLY A 30 15.89 3.56 -0.63
N LEU A 31 16.52 3.46 0.55
CA LEU A 31 15.85 3.68 1.85
C LEU A 31 15.20 5.07 1.94
N ALA A 32 15.92 6.13 1.57
CA ALA A 32 15.42 7.49 1.67
C ALA A 32 14.23 7.75 0.73
N GLU A 33 14.29 7.21 -0.50
CA GLU A 33 13.24 7.33 -1.50
C GLU A 33 11.97 6.58 -1.08
N ALA A 34 12.11 5.31 -0.71
CA ALA A 34 11.00 4.51 -0.23
C ALA A 34 10.34 5.17 1.00
N ALA A 35 11.11 5.67 1.95
CA ALA A 35 10.57 6.35 3.13
C ALA A 35 9.86 7.67 2.77
N LEU A 36 10.54 8.57 2.06
CA LEU A 36 10.07 9.94 1.86
C LEU A 36 8.99 10.03 0.77
N ILE A 37 9.15 9.29 -0.32
CA ILE A 37 8.21 9.28 -1.45
C ILE A 37 7.12 8.22 -1.22
N GLY A 38 7.51 7.03 -0.78
CA GLY A 38 6.57 5.91 -0.60
C GLY A 38 5.62 6.06 0.59
N LEU A 39 6.04 6.79 1.64
CA LEU A 39 5.25 6.91 2.88
C LEU A 39 4.98 8.36 3.31
N VAL A 40 6.01 9.21 3.39
CA VAL A 40 5.85 10.60 3.88
C VAL A 40 5.03 11.44 2.90
N PHE A 41 5.29 11.37 1.60
CA PHE A 41 4.53 12.12 0.60
C PHE A 41 3.02 11.81 0.64
N PRO A 42 2.55 10.54 0.60
CA PRO A 42 1.13 10.23 0.75
C PRO A 42 0.54 10.69 2.08
N ALA A 43 1.29 10.54 3.18
CA ALA A 43 0.85 10.98 4.51
C ALA A 43 0.68 12.51 4.57
N LEU A 44 1.62 13.28 4.05
CA LEU A 44 1.54 14.74 3.96
C LEU A 44 0.42 15.21 3.03
N TRP A 45 0.24 14.52 1.90
CA TRP A 45 -0.83 14.81 0.96
C TRP A 45 -2.21 14.67 1.61
N TRP A 46 -2.40 13.62 2.40
CA TRP A 46 -3.64 13.42 3.15
C TRP A 46 -3.77 14.39 4.34
N PHE A 47 -2.72 14.55 5.14
CA PHE A 47 -2.74 15.30 6.40
C PHE A 47 -2.80 16.82 6.21
N HIS A 48 -2.08 17.33 5.20
CA HIS A 48 -1.92 18.76 4.95
C HIS A 48 -1.93 19.12 3.46
N PRO A 49 -3.00 18.82 2.70
CA PRO A 49 -3.09 19.11 1.26
C PRO A 49 -3.09 20.61 0.92
N ARG A 50 -3.30 21.50 1.91
CA ARG A 50 -3.33 22.96 1.71
C ARG A 50 -1.99 23.51 1.25
N PHE A 51 -0.87 22.88 1.63
CA PHE A 51 0.47 23.31 1.22
C PHE A 51 0.63 23.33 -0.31
N LEU A 52 -0.05 22.42 -1.01
CA LEU A 52 -0.07 22.35 -2.47
C LEU A 52 -0.76 23.54 -3.15
N ARG A 53 -1.25 24.54 -2.41
CA ARG A 53 -1.74 25.81 -2.97
C ARG A 53 -0.70 26.92 -2.95
N THR A 54 0.45 26.67 -2.31
CA THR A 54 1.48 27.70 -2.13
C THR A 54 2.32 27.84 -3.40
N THR A 55 2.82 29.06 -3.65
CA THR A 55 3.74 29.32 -4.76
C THR A 55 5.02 28.50 -4.65
N ARG A 56 5.50 28.25 -3.43
CA ARG A 56 6.67 27.40 -3.16
C ARG A 56 6.43 25.96 -3.63
N ALA A 57 5.30 25.36 -3.28
CA ALA A 57 4.96 24.02 -3.74
C ALA A 57 4.87 23.97 -5.26
N HIS A 58 4.17 24.92 -5.89
CA HIS A 58 4.06 24.98 -7.35
C HIS A 58 5.43 25.13 -8.03
N ALA A 59 6.31 25.99 -7.52
CA ALA A 59 7.64 26.19 -8.06
C ALA A 59 8.47 24.90 -8.00
N CYS A 60 8.52 24.22 -6.85
CA CYS A 60 9.24 22.94 -6.73
C CYS A 60 8.68 21.88 -7.69
N ILE A 61 7.35 21.76 -7.82
CA ILE A 61 6.72 20.79 -8.73
C ILE A 61 7.06 21.12 -10.18
N LEU A 62 6.96 22.40 -10.60
CA LEU A 62 7.29 22.81 -11.96
C LEU A 62 8.77 22.62 -12.28
N VAL A 63 9.67 22.89 -11.34
CA VAL A 63 11.11 22.61 -11.49
C VAL A 63 11.34 21.11 -11.70
N LEU A 64 10.68 20.25 -10.91
CA LEU A 64 10.77 18.80 -11.10
C LEU A 64 10.26 18.37 -12.47
N VAL A 65 9.09 18.85 -12.89
CA VAL A 65 8.52 18.52 -14.22
C VAL A 65 9.46 18.96 -15.35
N ALA A 66 9.93 20.21 -15.31
CA ALA A 66 10.86 20.74 -16.31
C ALA A 66 12.16 19.94 -16.33
N TRP A 67 12.68 19.59 -15.15
CA TRP A 67 13.88 18.77 -15.01
C TRP A 67 13.70 17.37 -15.63
N LYS A 68 12.62 16.65 -15.30
CA LYS A 68 12.35 15.30 -15.83
C LYS A 68 12.23 15.29 -17.36
N ILE A 69 11.62 16.33 -17.93
CA ILE A 69 11.55 16.52 -19.39
C ILE A 69 12.95 16.75 -19.95
N CYS A 70 13.71 17.71 -19.39
CA CYS A 70 15.06 18.02 -19.85
C CYS A 70 15.98 16.80 -19.74
N SER A 71 15.91 16.05 -18.65
CA SER A 71 16.81 14.93 -18.43
C SER A 71 16.54 13.77 -19.38
N THR A 72 15.26 13.50 -19.66
CA THR A 72 14.84 12.51 -20.65
C THR A 72 15.30 12.89 -22.07
N LEU A 73 15.31 14.18 -22.41
CA LEU A 73 15.67 14.65 -23.75
C LEU A 73 17.17 14.82 -23.98
N LEU A 74 17.92 15.24 -22.96
CA LEU A 74 19.29 15.76 -23.14
C LEU A 74 20.40 14.81 -22.68
N PHE A 75 20.14 13.92 -21.72
CA PHE A 75 21.19 13.10 -21.10
C PHE A 75 21.08 11.61 -21.45
N VAL A 76 22.23 10.95 -21.42
CA VAL A 76 22.30 9.49 -21.50
C VAL A 76 21.91 8.90 -20.15
N GLN A 77 21.22 7.76 -20.17
CA GLN A 77 20.85 7.00 -18.97
C GLN A 77 22.11 6.56 -18.21
N ASP A 78 22.17 6.90 -16.92
CA ASP A 78 23.13 6.35 -15.97
C ASP A 78 22.83 4.88 -15.68
N GLY A 79 23.90 4.16 -15.36
CA GLY A 79 23.87 2.72 -15.11
C GLY A 79 24.37 1.90 -16.27
N TRP A 80 24.49 0.59 -16.04
CA TRP A 80 24.72 -0.39 -17.10
C TRP A 80 23.45 -1.13 -17.43
N CYS A 81 23.30 -1.52 -18.68
CA CYS A 81 22.19 -2.35 -19.10
C CYS A 81 22.43 -3.79 -18.68
N VAL A 82 21.44 -4.41 -18.03
CA VAL A 82 21.42 -5.82 -17.66
C VAL A 82 20.34 -6.54 -18.45
N THR A 83 20.69 -7.66 -19.06
CA THR A 83 19.78 -8.54 -19.78
C THR A 83 19.87 -9.94 -19.19
N PHE A 84 18.72 -10.54 -18.87
CA PHE A 84 18.65 -11.92 -18.42
C PHE A 84 18.14 -12.82 -19.54
N GLU A 85 18.77 -13.97 -19.71
CA GLU A 85 18.40 -15.00 -20.67
C GLU A 85 18.28 -16.33 -19.91
N PRO A 86 17.12 -16.62 -19.32
CA PRO A 86 16.91 -17.88 -18.63
C PRO A 86 16.97 -19.06 -19.59
N ALA A 87 17.40 -20.23 -19.11
CA ALA A 87 17.52 -21.44 -19.94
C ALA A 87 16.20 -21.91 -20.58
N ARG A 88 15.06 -21.49 -20.01
CA ARG A 88 13.72 -21.64 -20.59
C ARG A 88 12.88 -20.41 -20.28
N PRO A 89 11.80 -20.13 -21.05
CA PRO A 89 10.93 -19.00 -20.77
C PRO A 89 10.28 -19.13 -19.40
N PHE A 90 10.39 -18.12 -18.55
CA PHE A 90 9.83 -18.13 -17.18
C PHE A 90 8.46 -17.46 -17.06
N ALA A 91 7.91 -16.97 -18.16
CA ALA A 91 6.60 -16.34 -18.15
C ALA A 91 5.82 -16.64 -19.42
N LYS A 92 4.53 -16.93 -19.24
CA LYS A 92 3.56 -17.02 -20.33
C LYS A 92 3.53 -15.70 -21.10
N ASP A 93 3.51 -15.79 -22.43
CA ASP A 93 3.51 -14.66 -23.36
C ASP A 93 4.73 -13.72 -23.22
N ALA A 94 5.82 -14.16 -22.59
CA ALA A 94 7.07 -13.40 -22.54
C ALA A 94 8.01 -13.77 -23.70
N GLY A 95 8.82 -12.80 -24.11
CA GLY A 95 9.92 -13.00 -25.06
C GLY A 95 11.07 -13.83 -24.48
N ARG A 96 12.24 -13.73 -25.11
CA ARG A 96 13.45 -14.45 -24.66
C ARG A 96 13.96 -13.89 -23.34
N ALA A 97 13.96 -12.57 -23.20
CA ALA A 97 14.36 -11.90 -21.98
C ALA A 97 13.14 -11.52 -21.12
N PRO A 98 13.12 -11.84 -19.82
CA PRO A 98 12.07 -11.34 -18.93
C PRO A 98 12.28 -9.86 -18.61
N HIS A 99 11.20 -9.18 -18.23
CA HIS A 99 11.26 -7.83 -17.66
C HIS A 99 11.53 -7.92 -16.16
N ALA A 100 12.37 -7.03 -15.65
CA ALA A 100 12.39 -6.70 -14.23
C ALA A 100 11.39 -5.58 -13.93
N TRP A 101 11.08 -5.34 -12.65
CA TRP A 101 10.34 -4.14 -12.25
C TRP A 101 11.23 -2.88 -12.25
N ASP A 102 11.88 -2.60 -13.38
CA ASP A 102 12.69 -1.40 -13.56
C ASP A 102 12.17 -0.58 -14.75
N LEU A 103 11.40 0.47 -14.43
CA LEU A 103 10.77 1.32 -15.46
C LEU A 103 11.78 2.23 -16.19
N ARG A 104 13.05 2.23 -15.79
CA ARG A 104 14.14 2.92 -16.51
C ARG A 104 14.61 2.11 -17.72
N ALA A 105 14.35 0.81 -17.73
CA ALA A 105 14.74 -0.13 -18.78
C ALA A 105 13.67 -0.25 -19.89
N ASP A 106 13.79 -1.24 -20.78
CA ASP A 106 12.88 -1.45 -21.92
C ASP A 106 11.58 -2.17 -21.51
N TRP A 107 10.96 -1.74 -20.41
CA TRP A 107 9.86 -2.45 -19.75
C TRP A 107 8.58 -2.61 -20.58
N ARG A 108 8.43 -1.83 -21.66
CA ARG A 108 7.29 -1.92 -22.60
C ARG A 108 7.58 -2.74 -23.86
N ALA A 109 8.83 -3.09 -24.12
CA ALA A 109 9.20 -3.85 -25.30
C ALA A 109 8.78 -5.32 -25.10
N PRO A 110 8.17 -6.00 -26.08
CA PRO A 110 7.81 -7.41 -25.94
C PRO A 110 9.00 -8.33 -25.62
N ASP A 111 10.18 -8.00 -26.15
CA ASP A 111 11.47 -8.62 -25.83
C ASP A 111 12.44 -7.49 -25.46
N PRO A 112 12.73 -7.27 -24.16
CA PRO A 112 13.54 -6.15 -23.72
C PRO A 112 15.01 -6.37 -24.09
N ALA A 113 15.61 -5.43 -24.84
CA ALA A 113 17.06 -5.42 -25.02
C ALA A 113 17.77 -5.16 -23.69
N CYS A 114 17.10 -4.40 -22.81
CA CYS A 114 17.50 -4.16 -21.45
C CYS A 114 16.41 -4.59 -20.45
N SER A 115 16.66 -5.64 -19.67
CA SER A 115 15.75 -6.10 -18.61
C SER A 115 15.74 -5.15 -17.41
N ALA A 116 16.90 -4.59 -17.05
CA ALA A 116 17.07 -3.68 -15.91
C ALA A 116 18.28 -2.74 -16.09
N ILE A 117 18.32 -1.65 -15.33
CA ILE A 117 19.45 -0.72 -15.27
C ILE A 117 20.20 -0.91 -13.95
N MET A 118 21.45 -1.37 -14.02
CA MET A 118 22.33 -1.50 -12.86
C MET A 118 22.92 -0.14 -12.51
N THR A 119 22.49 0.44 -11.40
CA THR A 119 23.02 1.70 -10.83
C THR A 119 23.72 1.50 -9.48
N ARG A 120 23.79 0.24 -9.02
CA ARG A 120 24.45 -0.18 -7.79
C ARG A 120 25.01 -1.59 -7.94
N SER A 121 25.98 -1.94 -7.10
CA SER A 121 26.50 -3.31 -7.01
C SER A 121 25.46 -4.23 -6.38
N TYR A 122 25.40 -5.49 -6.82
CA TYR A 122 24.53 -6.51 -6.24
C TYR A 122 25.36 -7.42 -5.33
N ARG A 123 25.06 -7.44 -4.03
CA ARG A 123 25.90 -8.14 -3.03
C ARG A 123 25.39 -9.51 -2.65
N GLU A 124 24.11 -9.76 -2.88
CA GLU A 124 23.41 -10.99 -2.56
C GLU A 124 22.30 -11.23 -3.58
N LEU A 125 21.79 -12.47 -3.65
CA LEU A 125 20.70 -12.86 -4.53
C LEU A 125 19.55 -11.86 -4.51
N SER A 126 19.07 -11.46 -3.32
CA SER A 126 17.88 -10.62 -3.18
C SER A 126 18.00 -9.22 -3.79
N GLU A 127 19.23 -8.74 -4.06
CA GLU A 127 19.47 -7.41 -4.64
C GLU A 127 19.47 -7.41 -6.17
N PHE A 128 19.46 -8.59 -6.81
CA PHE A 128 19.35 -8.69 -8.26
C PHE A 128 17.93 -8.32 -8.73
N PRO A 129 17.77 -7.67 -9.89
CA PRO A 129 16.47 -7.39 -10.48
C PRO A 129 15.87 -8.66 -11.14
N ALA A 130 15.64 -9.69 -10.32
CA ALA A 130 15.29 -11.05 -10.73
C ALA A 130 13.93 -11.52 -10.20
N TRP A 131 13.01 -10.59 -9.91
CA TRP A 131 11.66 -10.94 -9.44
C TRP A 131 10.90 -11.89 -10.38
N PHE A 132 11.26 -11.95 -11.66
CA PHE A 132 10.66 -12.86 -12.65
C PHE A 132 10.73 -14.36 -12.26
N PHE A 133 11.54 -14.77 -11.27
CA PHE A 133 11.47 -16.12 -10.67
C PHE A 133 10.14 -16.44 -9.98
N ASN A 134 9.32 -15.42 -9.74
CA ASN A 134 7.97 -15.57 -9.23
C ASN A 134 6.95 -15.83 -10.34
N LEU A 135 7.34 -15.84 -11.60
CA LEU A 135 6.43 -16.14 -12.71
C LEU A 135 6.34 -17.65 -12.95
N PRO A 136 5.18 -18.15 -13.40
CA PRO A 136 5.03 -19.56 -13.73
C PRO A 136 5.59 -19.87 -15.13
N PRO A 137 5.97 -21.13 -15.38
CA PRO A 137 6.30 -21.60 -16.72
C PRO A 137 5.15 -21.37 -17.73
N PRO A 138 5.42 -21.41 -19.05
CA PRO A 138 4.45 -21.04 -20.10
C PRO A 138 3.18 -21.88 -20.14
N ASN A 139 3.21 -23.09 -19.58
CA ASN A 139 2.05 -23.98 -19.44
C ASN A 139 1.11 -23.58 -18.28
N ASP A 140 1.36 -22.44 -17.62
CA ASP A 140 0.64 -21.95 -16.44
C ASP A 140 0.69 -22.90 -15.22
N SER A 141 1.60 -23.88 -15.20
CA SER A 141 1.81 -24.76 -14.06
C SER A 141 2.58 -24.07 -12.94
N TRP A 142 2.80 -24.81 -11.87
CA TRP A 142 3.65 -24.39 -10.76
C TRP A 142 5.10 -24.31 -11.23
N PRO A 143 5.89 -23.32 -10.75
CA PRO A 143 7.34 -23.32 -10.95
C PRO A 143 7.94 -24.63 -10.44
N GLU A 144 8.72 -25.29 -11.28
CA GLU A 144 9.52 -26.45 -10.91
C GLU A 144 10.80 -25.99 -10.22
N PRO A 145 11.54 -26.88 -9.52
CA PRO A 145 12.81 -26.49 -8.90
C PRO A 145 13.76 -25.79 -9.87
N VAL A 146 13.84 -26.24 -11.13
CA VAL A 146 14.71 -25.65 -12.17
C VAL A 146 14.28 -24.27 -12.65
N ASP A 147 13.09 -23.79 -12.29
CA ASP A 147 12.64 -22.41 -12.56
C ASP A 147 13.16 -21.41 -11.52
N ARG A 148 13.70 -21.88 -10.39
CA ARG A 148 14.07 -21.01 -9.27
C ARG A 148 15.47 -21.32 -8.75
N PRO A 149 16.21 -20.32 -8.24
CA PRO A 149 17.42 -20.58 -7.46
C PRO A 149 17.13 -21.57 -6.31
N PRO A 150 18.01 -22.55 -6.02
CA PRO A 150 19.37 -22.69 -6.57
C PRO A 150 19.49 -23.45 -7.89
N ALA A 151 18.42 -24.10 -8.35
CA ALA A 151 18.50 -25.00 -9.51
C ALA A 151 18.31 -24.27 -10.86
N ALA A 152 17.82 -23.03 -10.85
CA ALA A 152 17.78 -22.19 -12.03
C ALA A 152 19.18 -21.88 -12.58
N THR A 153 19.31 -21.95 -13.90
CA THR A 153 20.47 -21.47 -14.65
C THR A 153 20.03 -20.31 -15.53
N VAL A 154 20.63 -19.14 -15.34
CA VAL A 154 20.26 -17.92 -16.06
C VAL A 154 21.51 -17.25 -16.62
N ALA A 155 21.57 -17.09 -17.94
CA ALA A 155 22.61 -16.25 -18.52
C ALA A 155 22.29 -14.78 -18.24
N MET A 156 23.31 -14.00 -17.90
CA MET A 156 23.22 -12.58 -17.61
C MET A 156 24.26 -11.85 -18.43
N ARG A 157 23.83 -10.86 -19.20
CA ARG A 157 24.71 -9.94 -19.92
C ARG A 157 24.61 -8.57 -19.31
N VAL A 158 25.76 -7.96 -19.03
CA VAL A 158 25.84 -6.57 -18.57
C VAL A 158 26.69 -5.79 -19.54
N HIS A 159 26.22 -4.63 -19.98
CA HIS A 159 27.03 -3.77 -20.85
C HIS A 159 26.77 -2.29 -20.63
N GLY A 160 27.78 -1.47 -20.95
CA GLY A 160 27.69 -0.02 -20.85
C GLY A 160 29.05 0.63 -20.99
N TYR A 161 29.16 1.86 -20.52
CA TYR A 161 30.38 2.66 -20.56
C TYR A 161 30.76 3.10 -19.15
N VAL A 162 32.07 3.20 -18.90
CA VAL A 162 32.64 3.90 -17.75
C VAL A 162 33.42 5.10 -18.25
N SER A 163 33.17 6.26 -17.65
CA SER A 163 33.95 7.47 -17.89
C SER A 163 34.85 7.74 -16.69
N ALA A 164 36.16 7.61 -16.90
CA ALA A 164 37.20 7.76 -15.90
C ALA A 164 37.92 9.10 -16.10
N PRO A 165 37.91 10.02 -15.12
CA PRO A 165 38.61 11.31 -15.24
C PRO A 165 40.13 11.17 -15.10
N SER A 166 40.59 10.09 -14.47
CA SER A 166 42.01 9.76 -14.25
C SER A 166 42.24 8.28 -14.48
N ALA A 167 43.49 7.87 -14.66
CA ALA A 167 43.84 6.45 -14.68
C ALA A 167 43.44 5.78 -13.35
N GLY A 168 43.10 4.49 -13.42
CA GLY A 168 42.69 3.71 -12.25
C GLY A 168 42.53 2.24 -12.56
N VAL A 169 42.12 1.47 -11.56
CA VAL A 169 41.85 0.04 -11.67
C VAL A 169 40.36 -0.21 -11.54
N LEU A 170 39.77 -0.78 -12.59
CA LEU A 170 38.41 -1.31 -12.57
C LEU A 170 38.47 -2.79 -12.20
N GLN A 171 37.77 -3.20 -11.15
CA GLN A 171 37.74 -4.57 -10.64
C GLN A 171 36.30 -5.07 -10.55
N PHE A 172 36.10 -6.35 -10.87
CA PHE A 172 34.83 -7.04 -10.68
C PHE A 172 35.02 -8.17 -9.66
N GLU A 173 34.14 -8.22 -8.66
CA GLU A 173 34.07 -9.31 -7.69
C GLU A 173 32.76 -10.08 -7.94
N GLY A 174 32.89 -11.38 -8.22
CA GLY A 174 31.79 -12.30 -8.37
C GLY A 174 31.78 -13.32 -7.22
N ALA A 175 30.59 -13.71 -6.77
CA ALA A 175 30.44 -14.87 -5.88
C ALA A 175 30.47 -16.19 -6.70
N PRO A 176 30.68 -17.36 -6.08
CA PRO A 176 30.75 -18.64 -6.79
C PRO A 176 29.55 -18.95 -7.69
N GLY A 177 28.36 -18.44 -7.35
CA GLY A 177 27.15 -18.59 -8.17
C GLY A 177 27.10 -17.71 -9.42
N VAL A 178 28.09 -16.85 -9.66
CA VAL A 178 28.20 -15.97 -10.84
C VAL A 178 29.46 -16.35 -11.62
N GLY A 179 29.34 -17.34 -12.50
CA GLY A 179 30.44 -17.79 -13.36
C GLY A 179 30.46 -17.02 -14.68
N GLY A 180 31.58 -16.40 -15.06
CA GLY A 180 31.60 -15.58 -16.28
C GLY A 180 32.94 -14.94 -16.61
N TRP A 181 32.92 -14.05 -17.60
CA TRP A 181 34.06 -13.19 -17.93
C TRP A 181 33.61 -11.74 -18.11
N ALA A 182 34.53 -10.82 -17.85
CA ALA A 182 34.36 -9.39 -18.08
C ALA A 182 35.36 -8.94 -19.15
N SER A 183 35.03 -7.88 -19.87
CA SER A 183 35.94 -7.22 -20.82
C SER A 183 35.85 -5.71 -20.71
N VAL A 184 36.99 -5.08 -21.00
CA VAL A 184 37.14 -3.62 -21.10
C VAL A 184 37.72 -3.31 -22.47
N ASP A 185 37.00 -2.52 -23.28
CA ASP A 185 37.36 -2.20 -24.67
C ASP A 185 37.67 -3.45 -25.51
N GLY A 186 36.89 -4.52 -25.31
CA GLY A 186 37.05 -5.81 -26.00
C GLY A 186 38.20 -6.68 -25.47
N ARG A 187 39.00 -6.19 -24.52
CA ARG A 187 40.05 -7.00 -23.86
C ARG A 187 39.43 -7.79 -22.72
N ARG A 188 39.45 -9.11 -22.84
CA ARG A 188 38.95 -10.03 -21.80
C ARG A 188 39.83 -9.97 -20.56
N LEU A 189 39.20 -9.85 -19.40
CA LEU A 189 39.82 -9.95 -18.09
C LEU A 189 39.83 -11.40 -17.63
N THR A 190 40.92 -11.84 -17.02
CA THR A 190 41.10 -13.20 -16.51
C THR A 190 41.43 -13.17 -15.01
N GLY A 191 41.18 -14.27 -14.31
CA GLY A 191 41.42 -14.42 -12.88
C GLY A 191 40.14 -14.44 -12.03
N VAL A 192 40.31 -14.74 -10.73
CA VAL A 192 39.22 -14.88 -9.75
C VAL A 192 38.60 -13.53 -9.36
N SER A 193 39.37 -12.45 -9.46
CA SER A 193 38.90 -11.07 -9.32
C SER A 193 39.41 -10.26 -10.51
N PRO A 194 38.75 -10.37 -11.68
CA PRO A 194 39.24 -9.75 -12.90
C PRO A 194 39.35 -8.23 -12.71
N ALA A 195 40.54 -7.71 -12.98
CA ALA A 195 40.86 -6.30 -12.86
C ALA A 195 41.56 -5.78 -14.13
N ALA A 196 41.29 -4.55 -14.50
CA ALA A 196 41.90 -3.87 -15.63
C ALA A 196 42.49 -2.53 -15.19
N SER A 197 43.71 -2.23 -15.62
CA SER A 197 44.23 -0.86 -15.57
C SER A 197 43.60 -0.07 -16.72
N VAL A 198 42.86 0.97 -16.37
CA VAL A 198 42.06 1.78 -17.28
C VAL A 198 42.64 3.19 -17.28
N GLY A 199 42.96 3.71 -18.47
CA GLY A 199 43.43 5.09 -18.62
C GLY A 199 42.32 6.13 -18.40
N PRO A 200 42.64 7.43 -18.42
CA PRO A 200 41.62 8.46 -18.49
C PRO A 200 40.85 8.33 -19.82
N GLY A 201 39.52 8.44 -19.78
CA GLY A 201 38.71 8.33 -20.98
C GLY A 201 37.37 7.64 -20.78
N ARG A 202 36.81 7.15 -21.88
CA ARG A 202 35.53 6.43 -21.92
C ARG A 202 35.81 5.01 -22.40
N HIS A 203 35.42 4.04 -21.60
CA HIS A 203 35.74 2.63 -21.81
C HIS A 203 34.46 1.84 -21.89
N TYR A 204 34.36 0.96 -22.88
CA TYR A 204 33.24 0.06 -23.03
C TYR A 204 33.41 -1.15 -22.13
N ILE A 205 32.38 -1.48 -21.37
CA ILE A 205 32.33 -2.60 -20.44
C ILE A 205 31.33 -3.62 -20.95
N ALA A 206 31.73 -4.88 -20.96
CA ALA A 206 30.82 -6.00 -21.18
C ALA A 206 31.15 -7.15 -20.23
N ILE A 207 30.11 -7.73 -19.62
CA ILE A 207 30.19 -8.87 -18.72
C ILE A 207 29.20 -9.92 -19.22
N ASP A 208 29.69 -11.12 -19.45
CA ASP A 208 28.88 -12.29 -19.77
C ASP A 208 29.03 -13.29 -18.63
N ALA A 209 27.92 -13.56 -17.94
CA ALA A 209 27.87 -14.42 -16.77
C ALA A 209 26.74 -15.45 -16.88
N VAL A 210 26.89 -16.54 -16.13
CA VAL A 210 25.89 -17.56 -15.90
C VAL A 210 25.66 -17.63 -14.39
N LEU A 211 24.42 -17.38 -14.01
CA LEU A 211 23.94 -17.39 -12.64
C LEU A 211 23.45 -18.80 -12.29
N THR A 212 24.00 -19.37 -11.21
CA THR A 212 23.68 -20.72 -10.69
C THR A 212 23.71 -20.72 -9.16
N GLY A 213 23.03 -21.66 -8.52
CA GLY A 213 22.99 -21.71 -7.04
C GLY A 213 22.29 -20.49 -6.43
N ASN A 214 22.62 -20.17 -5.18
CA ASN A 214 22.02 -19.05 -4.43
C ASN A 214 23.03 -17.95 -4.05
N ASP A 215 24.34 -18.22 -4.21
CA ASP A 215 25.41 -17.31 -3.81
C ASP A 215 25.74 -16.36 -4.96
N TRP A 216 24.88 -15.37 -5.18
CA TRP A 216 25.05 -14.39 -6.25
C TRP A 216 25.59 -13.08 -5.72
N ALA A 217 26.66 -12.58 -6.34
CA ALA A 217 27.16 -11.24 -6.14
C ALA A 217 27.83 -10.76 -7.43
N LEU A 218 27.59 -9.50 -7.78
CA LEU A 218 28.26 -8.76 -8.84
C LEU A 218 28.61 -7.37 -8.30
N ILE A 219 29.85 -7.22 -7.86
CA ILE A 219 30.34 -5.97 -7.26
C ILE A 219 31.36 -5.35 -8.21
N ALA A 220 31.08 -4.12 -8.64
CA ALA A 220 31.98 -3.35 -9.48
C ALA A 220 32.73 -2.31 -8.63
N ARG A 221 34.06 -2.30 -8.72
CA ARG A 221 34.92 -1.38 -7.96
C ARG A 221 35.81 -0.54 -8.84
N TRP A 222 35.99 0.72 -8.47
CA TRP A 222 36.98 1.64 -9.00
C TRP A 222 38.00 1.99 -7.91
N ASN A 223 39.25 1.59 -8.09
CA ASN A 223 40.33 1.76 -7.11
C ASN A 223 39.95 1.20 -5.72
N GLY A 224 39.36 0.00 -5.67
CA GLY A 224 38.94 -0.68 -4.43
C GLY A 224 37.65 -0.15 -3.79
N LEU A 225 37.13 0.98 -4.26
CA LEU A 225 35.85 1.56 -3.80
C LEU A 225 34.73 1.23 -4.76
N ASP A 226 33.48 1.36 -4.31
CA ASP A 226 32.31 1.12 -5.15
C ASP A 226 32.34 2.03 -6.41
N LEU A 227 32.23 1.42 -7.60
CA LEU A 227 32.27 2.12 -8.89
C LEU A 227 31.25 3.27 -8.95
N TRP A 228 30.03 3.03 -8.46
CA TRP A 228 28.89 3.92 -8.61
C TRP A 228 29.06 5.24 -7.83
N GLN A 229 30.02 5.30 -6.91
CA GLN A 229 30.36 6.50 -6.14
C GLN A 229 31.51 7.30 -6.74
N ARG A 230 32.33 6.69 -7.62
CA ARG A 230 33.64 7.23 -8.03
C ARG A 230 33.78 7.48 -9.52
N ALA A 231 33.06 6.74 -10.35
CA ALA A 231 33.08 6.94 -11.80
C ALA A 231 31.65 7.13 -12.33
N THR A 232 31.54 7.75 -13.51
CA THR A 232 30.27 7.86 -14.21
C THR A 232 30.09 6.63 -15.09
N ALA A 233 29.00 5.91 -14.90
CA ALA A 233 28.65 4.74 -15.69
C ALA A 233 27.34 4.99 -16.44
N THR A 234 27.32 4.71 -17.75
CA THR A 234 26.18 5.02 -18.62
C THR A 234 25.87 3.90 -19.61
N VAL A 235 24.61 3.77 -20.01
CA VAL A 235 24.16 2.70 -20.93
C VAL A 235 24.75 2.90 -22.34
N ARG A 236 24.92 4.16 -22.75
CA ARG A 236 25.51 4.53 -24.04
C ARG A 236 26.71 5.45 -23.83
N ARG A 237 27.50 5.66 -24.89
CA ARG A 237 28.66 6.56 -24.84
C ARG A 237 28.19 8.00 -24.58
N PRO A 238 28.57 8.62 -23.44
CA PRO A 238 28.14 9.98 -23.12
C PRO A 238 28.94 11.00 -23.93
N SER A 239 28.37 12.19 -24.13
CA SER A 239 29.08 13.32 -24.76
C SER A 239 29.99 14.03 -23.75
N PRO A 240 31.00 14.82 -24.19
CA PRO A 240 31.81 15.61 -23.26
C PRO A 240 30.97 16.60 -22.42
N ILE A 241 29.96 17.20 -23.04
CA ILE A 241 29.07 18.17 -22.38
C ILE A 241 28.26 17.47 -21.29
N ASP A 242 27.69 16.30 -21.59
CA ASP A 242 26.95 15.47 -20.63
C ASP A 242 27.81 15.22 -19.37
N LEU A 243 29.05 14.73 -19.56
CA LEU A 243 29.97 14.47 -18.45
C LEU A 243 30.35 15.73 -17.65
N ALA A 244 30.51 16.88 -18.31
CA ALA A 244 30.91 18.12 -17.65
C ALA A 244 29.82 18.65 -16.71
N VAL A 245 28.54 18.54 -17.09
CA VAL A 245 27.44 19.08 -16.29
C VAL A 245 26.91 18.08 -15.25
N ARG A 246 27.08 16.78 -15.47
CA ARG A 246 26.51 15.69 -14.64
C ARG A 246 26.74 15.82 -13.12
N PRO A 247 27.95 16.17 -12.62
CA PRO A 247 28.19 16.27 -11.18
C PRO A 247 27.32 17.30 -10.46
N TRP A 248 26.90 18.35 -11.18
CA TRP A 248 26.11 19.47 -10.68
C TRP A 248 24.62 19.18 -10.80
N ILE A 249 24.19 18.73 -11.97
CA ILE A 249 22.78 18.60 -12.31
C ILE A 249 22.10 17.42 -11.59
N ARG A 250 22.85 16.38 -11.20
CA ARG A 250 22.31 15.24 -10.41
C ARG A 250 21.64 15.65 -9.10
N TRP A 251 22.00 16.82 -8.56
CA TRP A 251 21.43 17.34 -7.30
C TRP A 251 20.13 18.11 -7.49
N ILE A 252 19.77 18.52 -8.71
CA ILE A 252 18.55 19.28 -8.99
C ILE A 252 17.29 18.55 -8.48
N PRO A 253 17.04 17.28 -8.87
CA PRO A 253 15.85 16.56 -8.39
C PRO A 253 15.89 16.37 -6.87
N THR A 254 17.05 16.00 -6.31
CA THR A 254 17.24 15.84 -4.87
C THR A 254 16.87 17.12 -4.11
N LEU A 255 17.43 18.26 -4.51
CA LEU A 255 17.17 19.55 -3.86
C LEU A 255 15.71 19.96 -3.99
N ALA A 256 15.08 19.73 -5.15
CA ALA A 256 13.68 20.08 -5.36
C ALA A 256 12.72 19.18 -4.56
N VAL A 257 12.97 17.86 -4.50
CA VAL A 257 12.19 16.91 -3.70
C VAL A 257 12.35 17.20 -2.21
N LEU A 258 13.59 17.35 -1.72
CA LEU A 258 13.85 17.67 -0.32
C LEU A 258 13.26 19.03 0.07
N SER A 259 13.41 20.06 -0.77
CA SER A 259 12.79 21.37 -0.52
C SER A 259 11.27 21.25 -0.43
N LEU A 260 10.64 20.53 -1.37
CA LEU A 260 9.20 20.32 -1.38
C LEU A 260 8.74 19.63 -0.10
N LEU A 261 9.34 18.49 0.25
CA LEU A 261 8.93 17.67 1.39
C LEU A 261 9.28 18.31 2.73
N SER A 262 10.44 18.93 2.87
CA SER A 262 10.85 19.62 4.10
C SER A 262 9.99 20.86 4.37
N LEU A 263 9.70 21.68 3.36
CA LEU A 263 8.78 22.82 3.52
C LEU A 263 7.36 22.36 3.84
N TRP A 264 6.92 21.26 3.24
CA TRP A 264 5.61 20.69 3.50
C TRP A 264 5.51 20.14 4.93
N ALA A 265 6.51 19.36 5.36
CA ALA A 265 6.61 18.84 6.72
C ALA A 265 6.70 19.97 7.75
N ALA A 266 7.54 20.99 7.52
CA ALA A 266 7.64 22.16 8.38
C ALA A 266 6.29 22.90 8.50
N SER A 267 5.57 23.09 7.38
CA SER A 267 4.22 23.67 7.38
C SER A 267 3.22 22.81 8.16
N ALA A 268 3.30 21.48 8.03
CA ALA A 268 2.45 20.55 8.77
C ALA A 268 2.74 20.58 10.28
N ILE A 269 4.02 20.60 10.68
CA ILE A 269 4.47 20.72 12.08
C ILE A 269 4.05 22.07 12.66
N ALA A 270 4.24 23.17 11.93
CA ALA A 270 3.81 24.51 12.34
C ALA A 270 2.28 24.59 12.53
N ARG A 271 1.51 23.88 11.69
CA ARG A 271 0.05 23.76 11.85
C ARG A 271 -0.33 23.03 13.14
N ILE A 272 0.44 22.01 13.55
CA ILE A 272 0.27 21.36 14.85
C ILE A 272 0.62 22.38 15.94
N GLY A 273 1.84 22.93 15.94
CA GLY A 273 2.24 24.08 16.76
C GLY A 273 1.93 23.96 18.25
N ASP A 274 1.90 22.75 18.79
CA ASP A 274 1.54 22.43 20.18
C ASP A 274 2.57 21.46 20.73
N MET A 275 3.36 21.90 21.72
CA MET A 275 4.52 21.16 22.21
C MET A 275 4.15 19.80 22.82
N PRO A 276 3.11 19.65 23.65
CA PRO A 276 2.71 18.34 24.17
C PRO A 276 2.36 17.33 23.07
N VAL A 277 1.60 17.75 22.05
CA VAL A 277 1.27 16.87 20.91
C VAL A 277 2.51 16.51 20.10
N LEU A 278 3.39 17.48 19.83
CA LEU A 278 4.64 17.25 19.09
C LEU A 278 5.60 16.32 19.86
N ALA A 279 5.76 16.55 21.16
CA ALA A 279 6.61 15.72 22.02
C ALA A 279 6.10 14.28 22.10
N TRP A 280 4.79 14.07 22.26
CA TRP A 280 4.19 12.73 22.21
C TRP A 280 4.41 12.06 20.85
N MET A 281 4.10 12.77 19.76
CA MET A 281 4.26 12.26 18.40
C MET A 281 5.71 11.83 18.13
N ALA A 282 6.68 12.69 18.44
CA ALA A 282 8.10 12.41 18.23
C ALA A 282 8.59 11.29 19.17
N GLY A 283 8.26 11.36 20.47
CA GLY A 283 8.68 10.40 21.47
C GLY A 283 8.15 8.99 21.20
N MET A 284 6.86 8.84 20.88
CA MET A 284 6.27 7.54 20.54
C MET A 284 6.80 7.00 19.20
N SER A 285 7.00 7.86 18.21
CA SER A 285 7.60 7.44 16.92
C SER A 285 9.03 6.94 17.13
N MET A 286 9.84 7.65 17.93
CA MET A 286 11.20 7.23 18.27
C MET A 286 11.22 5.92 19.04
N LEU A 287 10.39 5.79 20.09
CA LEU A 287 10.29 4.56 20.89
C LEU A 287 9.91 3.36 20.02
N ILE A 288 8.84 3.49 19.23
CA ILE A 288 8.38 2.43 18.33
C ILE A 288 9.45 2.10 17.30
N GLY A 289 10.05 3.11 16.69
CA GLY A 289 11.11 2.94 15.70
C GLY A 289 12.32 2.19 16.26
N LEU A 290 12.80 2.56 17.46
CA LEU A 290 13.90 1.87 18.13
C LEU A 290 13.52 0.42 18.48
N LEU A 291 12.34 0.18 19.05
CA LEU A 291 11.88 -1.17 19.39
C LEU A 291 11.73 -2.07 18.15
N THR A 292 11.29 -1.52 17.02
CA THR A 292 11.18 -2.27 15.75
C THR A 292 12.54 -2.47 15.10
N TYR A 293 13.44 -1.49 15.14
CA TYR A 293 14.77 -1.56 14.54
C TYR A 293 15.66 -2.60 15.24
N PHE A 294 15.64 -2.63 16.58
CA PHE A 294 16.38 -3.62 17.38
C PHE A 294 15.64 -4.96 17.54
N ASP A 295 14.74 -5.27 16.61
CA ASP A 295 13.95 -6.51 16.55
C ASP A 295 13.43 -6.99 17.92
N ASN A 296 12.76 -6.08 18.65
CA ASN A 296 12.01 -6.41 19.86
C ASN A 296 10.52 -6.54 19.51
N PRO A 297 10.09 -7.64 18.86
CA PRO A 297 8.76 -7.74 18.27
C PRO A 297 7.64 -7.71 19.31
N VAL A 298 7.88 -8.21 20.53
CA VAL A 298 6.87 -8.18 21.61
C VAL A 298 6.64 -6.75 22.09
N LEU A 299 7.72 -6.03 22.44
CA LEU A 299 7.63 -4.68 22.97
C LEU A 299 7.12 -3.69 21.91
N SER A 300 7.55 -3.81 20.65
CA SER A 300 7.04 -2.95 19.57
C SER A 300 5.54 -3.10 19.36
N ARG A 301 4.99 -4.33 19.45
CA ARG A 301 3.53 -4.56 19.38
C ARG A 301 2.79 -3.95 20.56
N TRP A 302 3.31 -4.09 21.78
CA TRP A 302 2.73 -3.45 22.96
C TRP A 302 2.84 -1.93 22.92
N ALA A 303 3.88 -1.37 22.29
CA ALA A 303 4.00 0.06 22.06
C ALA A 303 2.87 0.60 21.14
N ILE A 304 2.39 -0.20 20.18
CA ILE A 304 1.19 0.16 19.40
C ILE A 304 -0.06 0.24 20.29
N ALA A 305 -0.26 -0.72 21.19
CA ALA A 305 -1.36 -0.66 22.14
C ALA A 305 -1.22 0.53 23.12
N ALA A 306 0.00 0.85 23.53
CA ALA A 306 0.31 2.00 24.38
C ALA A 306 0.00 3.35 23.72
N LEU A 307 -0.22 3.42 22.40
CA LEU A 307 -0.75 4.64 21.75
C LEU A 307 -2.11 5.06 22.31
N GLY A 308 -2.86 4.15 22.93
CA GLY A 308 -4.08 4.47 23.69
C GLY A 308 -3.83 5.47 24.84
N ALA A 309 -2.63 5.55 25.41
CA ALA A 309 -2.27 6.53 26.44
C ALA A 309 -2.23 7.98 25.91
N ALA A 310 -2.36 8.20 24.59
CA ALA A 310 -2.52 9.54 24.01
C ALA A 310 -3.71 10.32 24.60
N VAL A 311 -4.68 9.67 25.25
CA VAL A 311 -5.77 10.32 25.99
C VAL A 311 -5.31 11.22 27.13
N LEU A 312 -4.10 10.98 27.65
CA LEU A 312 -3.47 11.73 28.73
C LEU A 312 -2.78 13.00 28.23
N VAL A 313 -2.50 13.10 26.92
CA VAL A 313 -1.86 14.26 26.32
C VAL A 313 -2.82 15.47 26.39
N PRO A 314 -2.38 16.64 26.87
CA PRO A 314 -3.19 17.84 26.89
C PRO A 314 -3.35 18.39 25.47
N VAL A 315 -4.44 18.01 24.79
CA VAL A 315 -4.69 18.44 23.40
C VAL A 315 -5.54 19.72 23.35
N PRO A 316 -5.08 20.79 22.67
CA PRO A 316 -5.84 22.03 22.53
C PRO A 316 -7.09 21.84 21.66
N PRO A 317 -8.18 22.60 21.86
CA PRO A 317 -9.44 22.42 21.13
C PRO A 317 -9.30 22.37 19.60
N ARG A 318 -8.39 23.17 19.02
CA ARG A 318 -8.11 23.21 17.58
C ARG A 318 -7.57 21.89 16.99
N LEU A 319 -6.95 21.05 17.82
CA LEU A 319 -6.42 19.73 17.44
C LEU A 319 -7.33 18.58 17.88
N ARG A 320 -8.48 18.84 18.51
CA ARG A 320 -9.43 17.79 18.93
C ARG A 320 -10.25 17.26 17.76
N ASN A 321 -9.61 16.89 16.66
CA ASN A 321 -10.18 16.44 15.40
C ASN A 321 -9.36 15.26 14.82
N ILE A 322 -9.67 14.85 13.59
CA ILE A 322 -9.01 13.70 12.93
C ILE A 322 -7.52 13.94 12.68
N CYS A 323 -7.10 15.19 12.46
CA CYS A 323 -5.69 15.54 12.32
C CYS A 323 -4.95 15.32 13.65
N GLY A 324 -5.52 15.73 14.79
CA GLY A 324 -4.90 15.43 16.09
C GLY A 324 -4.80 13.93 16.39
N ALA A 325 -5.82 13.15 16.03
CA ALA A 325 -5.76 11.69 16.16
C ALA A 325 -4.67 11.06 15.27
N CYS A 326 -4.55 11.53 14.02
CA CYS A 326 -3.48 11.10 13.13
C CYS A 326 -2.09 11.50 13.66
N ALA A 327 -1.92 12.69 14.22
CA ALA A 327 -0.64 13.11 14.81
C ALA A 327 -0.26 12.26 16.03
N LEU A 328 -1.22 11.97 16.91
CA LEU A 328 -0.96 11.26 18.17
C LEU A 328 -0.81 9.73 18.01
N ILE A 329 -1.45 9.14 17.00
CA ILE A 329 -1.53 7.68 16.83
C ILE A 329 -1.07 7.27 15.43
N GLY A 330 -1.54 7.98 14.40
CA GLY A 330 -1.23 7.66 13.00
C GLY A 330 0.25 7.78 12.64
N ILE A 331 0.92 8.88 12.97
CA ILE A 331 2.34 9.08 12.66
C ILE A 331 3.23 8.05 13.39
N PRO A 332 3.05 7.79 14.69
CA PRO A 332 3.74 6.68 15.37
C PRO A 332 3.47 5.31 14.73
N TRP A 333 2.24 5.02 14.30
CA TRP A 333 1.91 3.80 13.56
C TRP A 333 2.63 3.70 12.22
N LEU A 334 2.69 4.78 11.44
CA LEU A 334 3.43 4.78 10.17
C LEU A 334 4.94 4.58 10.39
N THR A 335 5.47 4.97 11.55
CA THR A 335 6.87 4.68 11.92
C THR A 335 7.11 3.18 12.10
N PHE A 336 6.19 2.47 12.76
CA PHE A 336 6.23 1.00 12.86
C PHE A 336 6.22 0.33 11.48
N VAL A 337 5.34 0.81 10.60
CA VAL A 337 5.21 0.31 9.22
C VAL A 337 6.51 0.53 8.45
N LEU A 338 7.08 1.73 8.52
CA LEU A 338 8.32 2.11 7.86
C LEU A 338 9.50 1.25 8.31
N VAL A 339 9.79 1.25 9.62
CA VAL A 339 10.99 0.60 10.16
C VAL A 339 10.93 -0.90 9.94
N GLY A 340 9.76 -1.52 10.13
CA GLY A 340 9.61 -2.94 9.85
C GLY A 340 9.64 -3.31 8.37
N GLY A 341 9.60 -2.34 7.46
CA GLY A 341 9.74 -2.54 6.01
C GLY A 341 11.17 -2.40 5.49
N ILE A 342 12.08 -1.82 6.28
CA ILE A 342 13.47 -1.55 5.87
C ILE A 342 14.17 -2.77 5.27
N PRO A 343 14.08 -3.99 5.87
CA PRO A 343 14.79 -5.16 5.33
C PRO A 343 14.33 -5.60 3.93
N SER A 344 13.18 -5.12 3.45
CA SER A 344 12.64 -5.47 2.14
C SER A 344 12.93 -4.42 1.06
N ILE A 345 13.40 -3.23 1.42
CA ILE A 345 13.61 -2.12 0.46
C ILE A 345 14.69 -2.51 -0.56
N GLY A 346 14.38 -2.37 -1.85
CA GLY A 346 15.28 -2.69 -2.95
C GLY A 346 15.70 -4.16 -3.01
N ARG A 347 14.93 -5.06 -2.38
CA ARG A 347 15.21 -6.50 -2.32
C ARG A 347 13.98 -7.30 -2.74
N PHE A 348 14.16 -8.22 -3.68
CA PHE A 348 13.08 -9.12 -4.09
C PHE A 348 12.94 -10.30 -3.13
N ARG A 349 11.77 -10.94 -3.16
CA ARG A 349 11.50 -12.19 -2.44
C ARG A 349 10.97 -13.25 -3.39
N ILE A 350 11.28 -14.51 -3.09
CA ILE A 350 10.65 -15.66 -3.73
C ILE A 350 9.37 -15.97 -2.96
N TYR A 351 8.23 -15.90 -3.63
CA TYR A 351 6.93 -16.21 -3.05
C TYR A 351 6.66 -17.71 -3.12
N THR A 352 6.02 -18.25 -2.09
CA THR A 352 5.51 -19.63 -2.12
C THR A 352 4.49 -19.76 -3.23
N SER A 353 4.75 -20.66 -4.17
CA SER A 353 3.84 -20.92 -5.29
C SER A 353 2.47 -21.37 -4.76
N GLY A 354 1.40 -20.98 -5.45
CA GLY A 354 0.02 -21.40 -5.15
C GLY A 354 -0.77 -20.59 -4.18
N ASP A 355 -0.10 -19.85 -3.33
CA ASP A 355 -0.77 -18.98 -2.39
C ASP A 355 -1.44 -17.80 -3.10
N ASP A 356 -2.47 -17.25 -2.47
CA ASP A 356 -3.24 -16.10 -2.98
C ASP A 356 -2.30 -14.94 -3.39
N TYR A 357 -1.32 -14.63 -2.55
CA TYR A 357 -0.40 -13.51 -2.74
C TYR A 357 0.57 -13.71 -3.92
N TRP A 358 0.97 -14.95 -4.21
CA TRP A 358 1.78 -15.29 -5.38
C TRP A 358 0.96 -15.12 -6.67
N MET A 359 -0.31 -15.52 -6.63
CA MET A 359 -1.21 -15.33 -7.77
C MET A 359 -1.44 -13.85 -8.07
N TYR A 360 -1.63 -13.00 -7.04
CA TYR A 360 -1.80 -11.56 -7.25
C TYR A 360 -0.57 -10.91 -7.88
N GLN A 361 0.62 -11.26 -7.41
CA GLN A 361 1.90 -10.83 -7.98
C GLN A 361 1.99 -11.15 -9.48
N ARG A 362 1.75 -12.42 -9.84
CA ARG A 362 1.76 -12.86 -11.25
C ARG A 362 0.79 -12.05 -12.11
N PHE A 363 -0.45 -11.87 -11.64
CA PHE A 363 -1.42 -11.08 -12.41
C PHE A 363 -1.03 -9.61 -12.50
N GLY A 364 -0.46 -9.03 -11.44
CA GLY A 364 0.10 -7.68 -11.45
C GLY A 364 1.18 -7.52 -12.51
N TYR A 365 2.09 -8.50 -12.65
CA TYR A 365 3.08 -8.52 -13.72
C TYR A 365 2.44 -8.55 -15.11
N ARG A 366 1.47 -9.44 -15.36
CA ARG A 366 0.76 -9.48 -16.66
C ARG A 366 0.07 -8.16 -16.98
N ILE A 367 -0.53 -7.51 -15.98
CA ILE A 367 -1.22 -6.22 -16.16
C ILE A 367 -0.22 -5.13 -16.58
N VAL A 368 0.85 -4.95 -15.80
CA VAL A 368 1.73 -3.79 -15.95
C VAL A 368 2.81 -4.02 -17.00
N MET A 369 3.51 -5.16 -16.94
CA MET A 369 4.65 -5.44 -17.81
C MET A 369 4.23 -5.99 -19.17
N GLN A 370 3.15 -6.75 -19.24
CA GLN A 370 2.66 -7.35 -20.50
C GLN A 370 1.46 -6.61 -21.11
N GLY A 371 0.95 -5.56 -20.46
CA GLY A 371 -0.09 -4.69 -21.01
C GLY A 371 -1.52 -5.24 -20.93
N TYR A 372 -1.78 -6.31 -20.18
CA TYR A 372 -3.11 -6.92 -20.02
C TYR A 372 -4.02 -6.13 -19.06
N TRP A 373 -4.15 -4.80 -19.25
CA TRP A 373 -4.82 -3.88 -18.34
C TRP A 373 -6.33 -4.11 -18.20
N LEU A 374 -7.06 -4.36 -19.30
CA LEU A 374 -8.50 -4.63 -19.26
C LEU A 374 -8.80 -6.10 -18.89
N GLU A 375 -7.94 -7.03 -19.34
CA GLU A 375 -8.03 -8.43 -18.95
C GLU A 375 -7.74 -8.61 -17.45
N GLY A 376 -6.87 -7.82 -16.83
CA GLY A 376 -6.57 -7.98 -15.41
C GLY A 376 -5.75 -9.24 -15.10
N GLY A 377 -4.93 -9.65 -16.07
CA GLY A 377 -4.07 -10.83 -15.99
C GLY A 377 -4.80 -12.18 -16.12
N SER A 378 -6.12 -12.23 -16.25
CA SER A 378 -6.85 -13.45 -16.64
C SER A 378 -8.26 -13.14 -17.15
N GLN A 379 -8.72 -13.89 -18.15
CA GLN A 379 -10.07 -13.71 -18.75
C GLN A 379 -11.22 -13.81 -17.74
N VAL A 380 -11.07 -14.59 -16.67
CA VAL A 380 -12.03 -14.67 -15.55
C VAL A 380 -11.37 -14.37 -14.21
N PHE A 381 -12.12 -13.88 -13.23
CA PHE A 381 -11.61 -13.54 -11.90
C PHE A 381 -11.84 -14.66 -10.87
N TYR A 382 -11.04 -15.73 -10.98
CA TYR A 382 -11.03 -16.77 -9.95
C TYR A 382 -10.54 -16.19 -8.60
N PHE A 383 -9.39 -15.50 -8.61
CA PHE A 383 -8.90 -14.69 -7.48
C PHE A 383 -9.45 -13.27 -7.53
N GLN A 384 -9.34 -12.55 -6.41
CA GLN A 384 -9.88 -11.19 -6.30
C GLN A 384 -9.35 -10.26 -7.41
N PRO A 385 -10.24 -9.46 -8.04
CA PRO A 385 -9.87 -8.68 -9.22
C PRO A 385 -8.91 -7.53 -8.88
N PHE A 386 -9.38 -6.49 -8.21
CA PHE A 386 -8.70 -5.19 -8.23
C PHE A 386 -7.34 -5.19 -7.51
N TYR A 387 -7.11 -6.10 -6.55
CA TYR A 387 -5.84 -6.17 -5.84
C TYR A 387 -4.64 -6.47 -6.76
N ARG A 388 -4.86 -7.14 -7.90
CA ARG A 388 -3.83 -7.43 -8.90
C ARG A 388 -3.23 -6.15 -9.51
N TRP A 389 -4.06 -5.15 -9.76
CA TRP A 389 -3.61 -3.83 -10.22
C TRP A 389 -2.86 -3.09 -9.12
N ILE A 390 -3.33 -3.19 -7.87
CA ILE A 390 -2.64 -2.59 -6.72
C ILE A 390 -1.23 -3.18 -6.59
N SER A 391 -1.10 -4.52 -6.54
CA SER A 391 0.19 -5.20 -6.44
C SER A 391 1.13 -4.84 -7.62
N GLY A 392 0.64 -4.89 -8.87
CA GLY A 392 1.44 -4.50 -10.02
C GLY A 392 1.90 -3.03 -10.00
N LEU A 393 1.02 -2.11 -9.60
CA LEU A 393 1.37 -0.68 -9.48
C LEU A 393 2.34 -0.42 -8.33
N LEU A 394 2.24 -1.17 -7.23
CA LEU A 394 3.22 -1.09 -6.14
C LEU A 394 4.59 -1.55 -6.62
N HIS A 395 4.68 -2.66 -7.36
CA HIS A 395 5.96 -3.08 -7.95
C HIS A 395 6.46 -2.11 -9.04
N ALA A 396 5.58 -1.48 -9.81
CA ALA A 396 5.98 -0.41 -10.73
C ALA A 396 6.64 0.79 -10.02
N VAL A 397 6.27 1.04 -8.74
CA VAL A 397 6.82 2.13 -7.92
C VAL A 397 8.05 1.71 -7.12
N PHE A 398 8.02 0.55 -6.46
CA PHE A 398 9.07 0.09 -5.55
C PHE A 398 10.05 -0.92 -6.19
N GLY A 399 9.90 -1.14 -7.49
CA GLY A 399 10.63 -2.13 -8.25
C GLY A 399 10.34 -3.54 -7.76
N ASP A 400 11.37 -4.38 -7.74
CA ASP A 400 11.26 -5.78 -7.34
C ASP A 400 10.93 -5.96 -5.84
N SER A 401 10.95 -4.89 -5.06
CA SER A 401 10.64 -4.90 -3.63
C SER A 401 9.13 -5.01 -3.33
N SER A 402 8.80 -5.86 -2.37
CA SER A 402 7.44 -5.96 -1.81
C SER A 402 7.14 -4.92 -0.71
N VAL A 403 8.06 -3.99 -0.42
CA VAL A 403 7.87 -2.98 0.64
C VAL A 403 6.64 -2.10 0.41
N GLY A 404 6.28 -1.86 -0.86
CA GLY A 404 5.08 -1.12 -1.23
C GLY A 404 3.81 -1.74 -0.67
N GLU A 405 3.72 -3.07 -0.62
CA GLU A 405 2.56 -3.78 -0.05
C GLU A 405 2.43 -3.49 1.44
N ARG A 406 3.56 -3.47 2.15
CA ARG A 406 3.60 -3.16 3.59
C ARG A 406 3.14 -1.73 3.87
N PHE A 407 3.62 -0.76 3.09
CA PHE A 407 3.24 0.64 3.24
C PHE A 407 1.77 0.86 2.93
N TRP A 408 1.28 0.24 1.85
CA TRP A 408 -0.12 0.29 1.47
C TRP A 408 -1.04 -0.32 2.54
N ASP A 409 -0.71 -1.50 3.06
CA ASP A 409 -1.46 -2.16 4.12
C ASP A 409 -1.48 -1.31 5.40
N GLY A 410 -0.32 -0.76 5.78
CA GLY A 410 -0.20 0.15 6.92
C GLY A 410 -1.11 1.38 6.82
N MET A 411 -1.18 1.99 5.63
CA MET A 411 -2.08 3.13 5.36
C MET A 411 -3.56 2.72 5.37
N CYS A 412 -3.89 1.54 4.86
CA CYS A 412 -5.25 1.00 4.87
C CYS A 412 -5.75 0.72 6.30
N LEU A 413 -4.91 0.13 7.15
CA LEU A 413 -5.22 -0.08 8.57
C LEU A 413 -5.40 1.26 9.32
N LEU A 414 -4.56 2.26 9.00
CA LEU A 414 -4.71 3.61 9.54
C LEU A 414 -6.03 4.26 9.11
N ALA A 415 -6.47 4.08 7.86
CA ALA A 415 -7.77 4.58 7.40
C ALA A 415 -8.93 3.98 8.21
N GLY A 416 -8.87 2.68 8.53
CA GLY A 416 -9.80 2.01 9.43
C GLY A 416 -9.79 2.62 10.84
N ALA A 417 -8.61 2.77 11.44
CA ALA A 417 -8.46 3.39 12.76
C ALA A 417 -9.05 4.81 12.84
N LEU A 418 -8.82 5.62 11.80
CA LEU A 418 -9.34 6.98 11.70
C LEU A 418 -10.86 7.02 11.44
N LEU A 419 -11.42 6.00 10.79
CA LEU A 419 -12.88 5.83 10.71
C LEU A 419 -13.47 5.58 12.11
N SER A 420 -12.85 4.70 12.90
CA SER A 420 -13.26 4.44 14.29
C SER A 420 -13.26 5.72 15.13
N PHE A 421 -12.22 6.56 15.00
CA PHE A 421 -12.21 7.90 15.60
C PHE A 421 -13.42 8.74 15.18
N ARG A 422 -13.68 8.80 13.86
CA ARG A 422 -14.69 9.69 13.27
C ARG A 422 -16.10 9.33 13.70
N ILE A 423 -16.38 8.05 13.93
CA ILE A 423 -17.64 7.51 14.44
C ILE A 423 -17.77 7.76 15.94
N THR A 424 -16.73 7.46 16.73
CA THR A 424 -16.79 7.53 18.19
C THR A 424 -16.78 8.98 18.72
N ARG A 425 -16.00 9.89 18.12
CA ARG A 425 -15.83 11.27 18.63
C ARG A 425 -17.15 12.04 18.80
N PRO A 426 -18.08 12.07 17.82
CA PRO A 426 -19.34 12.79 17.97
C PRO A 426 -20.25 12.25 19.09
N PHE A 427 -20.11 10.97 19.42
CA PHE A 427 -20.92 10.28 20.42
C PHE A 427 -20.31 10.36 21.83
N ALA A 428 -19.07 9.90 21.98
CA ALA A 428 -18.39 9.76 23.26
C ALA A 428 -17.36 10.87 23.56
N GLY A 429 -17.02 11.71 22.58
CA GLY A 429 -16.04 12.78 22.72
C GLY A 429 -14.62 12.40 22.28
N PHE A 430 -13.70 13.38 22.34
CA PHE A 430 -12.37 13.27 21.72
C PHE A 430 -11.49 12.17 22.32
N ARG A 431 -11.42 12.05 23.66
CA ARG A 431 -10.59 11.04 24.34
C ARG A 431 -11.02 9.61 23.99
N TRP A 432 -12.32 9.34 24.04
CA TRP A 432 -12.87 8.06 23.58
C TRP A 432 -12.62 7.83 22.09
N GLY A 433 -12.65 8.89 21.28
CA GLY A 433 -12.20 8.82 19.88
C GLY A 433 -10.75 8.31 19.74
N LEU A 434 -9.81 8.81 20.56
CA LEU A 434 -8.41 8.34 20.54
C LEU A 434 -8.30 6.86 20.93
N VAL A 435 -9.01 6.42 21.98
CA VAL A 435 -9.09 4.99 22.34
C VAL A 435 -9.59 4.16 21.16
N ALA A 436 -10.68 4.58 20.52
CA ALA A 436 -11.24 3.89 19.36
C ALA A 436 -10.28 3.88 18.15
N THR A 437 -9.33 4.82 18.07
CA THR A 437 -8.31 4.86 17.00
C THR A 437 -7.20 3.86 17.27
N ALA A 438 -6.69 3.83 18.51
CA ALA A 438 -5.62 2.91 18.90
C ALA A 438 -6.09 1.45 18.92
N MET A 439 -7.34 1.20 19.31
CA MET A 439 -7.89 -0.13 19.52
C MET A 439 -7.82 -1.07 18.30
N PRO A 440 -8.27 -0.71 17.08
CA PRO A 440 -8.15 -1.61 15.93
C PRO A 440 -6.69 -1.90 15.57
N LEU A 441 -5.78 -0.93 15.71
CA LEU A 441 -4.35 -1.14 15.48
C LEU A 441 -3.75 -2.07 16.55
N ALA A 442 -4.17 -1.95 17.81
CA ALA A 442 -3.74 -2.81 18.91
C ALA A 442 -4.23 -4.25 18.74
N VAL A 443 -5.51 -4.44 18.39
CA VAL A 443 -6.08 -5.76 18.07
C VAL A 443 -5.27 -6.41 16.93
N PHE A 444 -4.96 -5.64 15.90
CA PHE A 444 -4.19 -6.15 14.75
C PHE A 444 -2.74 -6.49 15.13
N ALA A 445 -2.05 -5.62 15.86
CA ALA A 445 -0.63 -5.78 16.19
C ALA A 445 -0.38 -6.87 17.25
N LEU A 446 -1.26 -7.00 18.24
CA LEU A 446 -1.15 -8.01 19.31
C LEU A 446 -1.73 -9.36 18.89
N GLY A 447 -2.81 -9.35 18.11
CA GLY A 447 -3.52 -10.54 17.67
C GLY A 447 -2.81 -11.35 16.59
N THR A 448 -3.51 -12.36 16.10
CA THR A 448 -3.08 -13.28 15.04
C THR A 448 -2.91 -12.61 13.68
N ALA A 449 -3.68 -11.58 13.36
CA ALA A 449 -3.68 -10.90 12.06
C ALA A 449 -2.35 -10.15 11.74
N ARG A 450 -1.45 -9.99 12.71
CA ARG A 450 -0.23 -9.16 12.59
C ARG A 450 0.68 -9.50 11.42
N TYR A 451 0.78 -10.77 11.02
CA TYR A 451 1.68 -11.21 9.94
C TYR A 451 1.16 -10.83 8.55
N LEU A 452 -0.10 -10.39 8.44
CA LEU A 452 -0.73 -10.06 7.16
C LEU A 452 -0.21 -8.74 6.56
N ILE A 453 0.47 -7.88 7.34
CA ILE A 453 0.98 -6.59 6.85
C ILE A 453 2.13 -6.80 5.86
N GLY A 454 1.94 -6.39 4.61
CA GLY A 454 2.92 -6.60 3.54
C GLY A 454 2.99 -8.05 3.06
N TYR A 455 2.01 -8.87 3.44
CA TYR A 455 1.94 -10.26 3.01
C TYR A 455 1.44 -10.39 1.57
N GLY A 456 0.84 -9.33 1.00
CA GLY A 456 0.35 -9.34 -0.38
C GLY A 456 -1.09 -9.85 -0.50
N LEU A 457 -1.95 -9.55 0.46
CA LEU A 457 -3.35 -10.00 0.48
C LEU A 457 -4.35 -8.87 0.26
N SER A 458 -5.49 -9.23 -0.33
CA SER A 458 -6.55 -8.30 -0.73
C SER A 458 -7.34 -7.67 0.42
N GLU A 459 -7.36 -8.32 1.58
CA GLU A 459 -8.31 -8.09 2.66
C GLU A 459 -8.05 -6.74 3.35
N ILE A 460 -6.79 -6.44 3.67
CA ILE A 460 -6.41 -5.15 4.27
C ILE A 460 -6.72 -4.01 3.29
N SER A 461 -6.40 -4.19 2.01
CA SER A 461 -6.67 -3.21 0.96
C SER A 461 -8.15 -2.91 0.79
N SER A 462 -8.99 -3.94 0.74
CA SER A 462 -10.44 -3.77 0.65
C SER A 462 -11.02 -3.09 1.90
N ALA A 463 -10.56 -3.48 3.10
CA ALA A 463 -10.95 -2.83 4.35
C ALA A 463 -10.56 -1.33 4.38
N GLY A 464 -9.35 -1.01 3.91
CA GLY A 464 -8.87 0.36 3.78
C GLY A 464 -9.70 1.19 2.81
N LEU A 465 -9.98 0.65 1.62
CA LEU A 465 -10.85 1.29 0.61
C LEU A 465 -12.26 1.54 1.14
N MET A 466 -12.86 0.57 1.82
CA MET A 466 -14.17 0.73 2.48
C MET A 466 -14.13 1.79 3.58
N SER A 467 -13.06 1.83 4.36
CA SER A 467 -12.90 2.82 5.42
C SER A 467 -12.74 4.24 4.87
N MET A 468 -11.96 4.40 3.80
CA MET A 468 -11.85 5.66 3.07
C MET A 468 -13.19 6.05 2.43
N ALA A 469 -13.91 5.10 1.82
CA ALA A 469 -15.24 5.32 1.27
C ALA A 469 -16.21 5.86 2.32
N ALA A 470 -16.24 5.26 3.51
CA ALA A 470 -17.03 5.74 4.64
C ALA A 470 -16.61 7.15 5.10
N LEU A 471 -15.32 7.45 5.19
CA LEU A 471 -14.83 8.80 5.53
C LEU A 471 -15.26 9.85 4.51
N TYR A 472 -15.18 9.54 3.21
CA TYR A 472 -15.66 10.42 2.13
C TYR A 472 -17.19 10.57 2.14
N ALA A 473 -17.94 9.48 2.43
CA ALA A 473 -19.38 9.53 2.58
C ALA A 473 -19.78 10.46 3.74
N ILE A 474 -19.11 10.37 4.89
CA ILE A 474 -19.30 11.29 6.02
C ILE A 474 -19.01 12.73 5.61
N ARG A 475 -17.93 12.98 4.86
CA ARG A 475 -17.55 14.33 4.37
C ARG A 475 -18.58 14.90 3.40
N SER A 476 -19.17 14.06 2.54
CA SER A 476 -20.12 14.49 1.51
C SER A 476 -21.39 15.16 2.05
N ARG A 477 -21.77 14.86 3.30
CA ARG A 477 -22.89 15.50 4.02
C ARG A 477 -22.74 17.02 4.14
N GLY A 478 -21.51 17.54 4.07
CA GLY A 478 -21.18 18.97 4.10
C GLY A 478 -21.37 19.72 2.77
N ARG A 479 -22.12 19.16 1.79
CA ARG A 479 -22.44 19.70 0.44
C ARG A 479 -21.47 19.36 -0.71
N GLY A 480 -20.64 18.32 -0.60
CA GLY A 480 -19.71 17.94 -1.68
C GLY A 480 -20.17 16.73 -2.50
N THR A 481 -20.75 16.93 -3.68
CA THR A 481 -21.11 15.83 -4.61
C THR A 481 -19.87 15.02 -5.02
N ILE A 482 -18.73 15.69 -5.22
CA ILE A 482 -17.45 15.03 -5.54
C ILE A 482 -17.06 14.04 -4.44
N ALA A 483 -17.31 14.36 -3.16
CA ALA A 483 -17.00 13.45 -2.06
C ALA A 483 -17.95 12.23 -2.04
N ALA A 484 -19.22 12.39 -2.45
CA ALA A 484 -20.15 11.27 -2.59
C ALA A 484 -19.73 10.35 -3.76
N ILE A 485 -19.33 10.93 -4.89
CA ILE A 485 -18.81 10.17 -6.04
C ILE A 485 -17.53 9.43 -5.65
N ALA A 486 -16.57 10.12 -4.99
CA ALA A 486 -15.34 9.49 -4.51
C ALA A 486 -15.61 8.36 -3.52
N ALA A 487 -16.59 8.52 -2.63
CA ALA A 487 -17.03 7.44 -1.73
C ALA A 487 -17.58 6.24 -2.52
N GLY A 488 -18.41 6.48 -3.53
CA GLY A 488 -18.92 5.44 -4.42
C GLY A 488 -17.81 4.71 -5.17
N VAL A 489 -16.85 5.46 -5.74
CA VAL A 489 -15.69 4.89 -6.46
C VAL A 489 -14.87 4.01 -5.52
N LEU A 490 -14.53 4.51 -4.32
CA LEU A 490 -13.77 3.74 -3.33
C LEU A 490 -14.52 2.50 -2.84
N ALA A 491 -15.85 2.58 -2.67
CA ALA A 491 -16.68 1.42 -2.32
C ALA A 491 -16.70 0.38 -3.44
N THR A 492 -16.86 0.80 -4.70
CA THR A 492 -16.78 -0.08 -5.87
C THR A 492 -15.41 -0.75 -5.96
N LEU A 493 -14.33 0.03 -5.81
CA LEU A 493 -12.97 -0.50 -5.83
C LEU A 493 -12.72 -1.46 -4.68
N GLY A 494 -13.15 -1.15 -3.46
CA GLY A 494 -13.01 -2.08 -2.34
C GLY A 494 -13.83 -3.36 -2.51
N PHE A 495 -14.99 -3.31 -3.17
CA PHE A 495 -15.74 -4.50 -3.59
C PHE A 495 -14.96 -5.30 -4.64
N TYR A 496 -14.38 -4.65 -5.66
CA TYR A 496 -13.52 -5.36 -6.62
C TYR A 496 -12.24 -5.90 -5.97
N THR A 497 -11.73 -5.30 -4.90
CA THR A 497 -10.61 -5.85 -4.16
C THR A 497 -11.02 -7.10 -3.38
N ARG A 498 -12.29 -7.18 -2.96
CA ARG A 498 -12.81 -8.36 -2.25
C ARG A 498 -14.31 -8.54 -2.49
N LEU A 499 -14.67 -9.51 -3.34
CA LEU A 499 -16.03 -9.68 -3.85
C LEU A 499 -17.07 -10.03 -2.78
N ASN A 500 -16.68 -10.59 -1.64
CA ASN A 500 -17.61 -10.84 -0.53
C ASN A 500 -18.00 -9.57 0.26
N ASN A 501 -17.39 -8.41 -0.04
CA ASN A 501 -17.70 -7.13 0.58
C ASN A 501 -18.80 -6.33 -0.16
N GLY A 502 -19.52 -6.94 -1.11
CA GLY A 502 -20.56 -6.23 -1.88
C GLY A 502 -21.65 -5.59 -0.99
N ILE A 503 -22.11 -6.30 0.04
CA ILE A 503 -23.09 -5.76 1.00
C ILE A 503 -22.48 -4.63 1.83
N MET A 504 -21.21 -4.77 2.25
CA MET A 504 -20.49 -3.71 2.96
C MET A 504 -20.32 -2.47 2.09
N ALA A 505 -20.04 -2.63 0.79
CA ALA A 505 -19.93 -1.55 -0.18
C ALA A 505 -21.22 -0.73 -0.26
N VAL A 506 -22.36 -1.41 -0.41
CA VAL A 506 -23.69 -0.76 -0.36
C VAL A 506 -23.93 -0.12 1.01
N GLY A 507 -23.48 -0.77 2.09
CA GLY A 507 -23.51 -0.26 3.45
C GLY A 507 -22.81 1.09 3.64
N VAL A 508 -21.87 1.49 2.77
CA VAL A 508 -21.26 2.83 2.80
C VAL A 508 -22.32 3.94 2.68
N ALA A 509 -23.43 3.69 1.96
CA ALA A 509 -24.53 4.64 1.84
C ALA A 509 -25.20 4.96 3.19
N LEU A 510 -25.08 4.08 4.20
CA LEU A 510 -25.59 4.33 5.55
C LEU A 510 -24.95 5.56 6.20
N PHE A 511 -23.73 5.93 5.80
CA PHE A 511 -23.07 7.15 6.27
C PHE A 511 -23.69 8.45 5.75
N ALA A 512 -24.76 8.37 4.94
CA ALA A 512 -25.66 9.48 4.67
C ALA A 512 -26.46 9.91 5.93
N LEU A 513 -26.64 9.01 6.89
CA LEU A 513 -27.30 9.28 8.18
C LEU A 513 -26.44 10.18 9.08
N PRO A 514 -27.06 10.95 9.99
CA PRO A 514 -26.33 11.62 11.05
C PRO A 514 -25.57 10.64 11.95
N LEU A 515 -24.27 10.89 12.16
CA LEU A 515 -23.43 10.06 13.05
C LEU A 515 -23.91 10.02 14.52
N SER A 516 -24.71 11.00 14.93
CA SER A 516 -25.30 11.08 16.27
C SER A 516 -26.73 10.56 16.33
N LEU A 517 -27.26 9.97 15.25
CA LEU A 517 -28.62 9.41 15.23
C LEU A 517 -28.66 8.15 16.11
N PRO A 518 -29.48 8.11 17.17
CA PRO A 518 -29.60 6.91 18.01
C PRO A 518 -30.33 5.79 17.27
N LEU A 519 -29.91 4.54 17.47
CA LEU A 519 -30.52 3.38 16.82
C LEU A 519 -32.02 3.26 17.11
N CYS A 520 -32.46 3.53 18.34
CA CYS A 520 -33.88 3.46 18.74
C CYS A 520 -34.80 4.38 17.89
N THR A 521 -34.24 5.41 17.24
CA THR A 521 -35.01 6.34 16.41
C THR A 521 -35.20 5.88 14.97
N ILE A 522 -34.52 4.81 14.55
CA ILE A 522 -34.55 4.37 13.14
C ILE A 522 -35.92 3.87 12.70
N VAL A 523 -36.70 3.31 13.63
CA VAL A 523 -38.08 2.84 13.39
C VAL A 523 -39.08 3.98 13.20
N ARG A 524 -38.66 5.24 13.37
CA ARG A 524 -39.50 6.43 13.16
C ARG A 524 -38.95 7.24 11.99
N PRO A 525 -39.34 6.95 10.73
CA PRO A 525 -38.81 7.62 9.53
C PRO A 525 -38.81 9.15 9.61
N ALA A 526 -39.87 9.73 10.16
CA ALA A 526 -39.99 11.18 10.34
C ALA A 526 -38.82 11.81 11.15
N ALA A 527 -38.18 11.06 12.05
CA ALA A 527 -37.08 11.54 12.88
C ALA A 527 -35.76 11.71 12.10
N TRP A 528 -35.57 10.97 11.00
CA TRP A 528 -34.29 10.94 10.28
C TRP A 528 -34.40 11.27 8.79
N TRP A 529 -35.55 11.07 8.15
CA TRP A 529 -35.74 11.24 6.69
C TRP A 529 -35.25 12.58 6.15
N ARG A 530 -35.61 13.69 6.82
CA ARG A 530 -35.21 15.06 6.43
C ARG A 530 -33.73 15.36 6.71
N ARG A 531 -33.06 14.54 7.51
CA ARG A 531 -31.64 14.71 7.90
C ARG A 531 -30.68 13.82 7.11
N VAL A 532 -31.21 12.94 6.25
CA VAL A 532 -30.41 12.10 5.36
C VAL A 532 -29.82 12.94 4.25
N SER A 533 -28.55 12.70 3.95
CA SER A 533 -27.94 13.20 2.72
C SER A 533 -28.33 12.30 1.55
N TRP A 534 -29.47 12.56 0.91
CA TRP A 534 -29.92 11.82 -0.28
C TRP A 534 -28.91 11.85 -1.42
N ARG A 535 -28.13 12.93 -1.52
CA ARG A 535 -27.00 13.04 -2.45
C ARG A 535 -25.96 11.95 -2.23
N THR A 536 -25.67 11.62 -0.96
CA THR A 536 -24.74 10.54 -0.61
C THR A 536 -25.35 9.19 -0.96
N VAL A 537 -26.64 8.98 -0.65
CA VAL A 537 -27.35 7.73 -0.97
C VAL A 537 -27.32 7.46 -2.48
N PHE A 538 -27.79 8.42 -3.29
CA PHE A 538 -27.83 8.26 -4.75
C PHE A 538 -26.44 8.30 -5.39
N GLY A 539 -25.53 9.13 -4.89
CA GLY A 539 -24.16 9.22 -5.41
C GLY A 539 -23.36 7.94 -5.19
N VAL A 540 -23.39 7.38 -3.97
CA VAL A 540 -22.72 6.12 -3.65
C VAL A 540 -23.41 4.97 -4.38
N GLY A 541 -24.73 4.86 -4.26
CA GLY A 541 -25.50 3.78 -4.89
C GLY A 541 -25.38 3.75 -6.41
N GLY A 542 -25.46 4.91 -7.07
CA GLY A 542 -25.34 5.04 -8.52
C GLY A 542 -23.96 4.64 -9.04
N VAL A 543 -22.88 5.04 -8.35
CA VAL A 543 -21.52 4.65 -8.74
C VAL A 543 -21.26 3.16 -8.51
N ILE A 544 -21.79 2.57 -7.43
CA ILE A 544 -21.72 1.12 -7.21
C ILE A 544 -22.47 0.37 -8.31
N ALA A 545 -23.68 0.81 -8.66
CA ALA A 545 -24.47 0.20 -9.74
C ALA A 545 -23.72 0.25 -11.09
N LEU A 546 -23.14 1.40 -11.43
CA LEU A 546 -22.32 1.56 -12.62
C LEU A 546 -21.06 0.68 -12.57
N GLY A 547 -20.43 0.54 -11.41
CA GLY A 547 -19.34 -0.39 -11.20
C GLY A 547 -19.76 -1.84 -11.45
N LEU A 548 -20.85 -2.29 -10.87
CA LEU A 548 -21.34 -3.66 -11.12
C LEU A 548 -21.65 -3.89 -12.61
N LEU A 549 -22.20 -2.89 -13.29
CA LEU A 549 -22.43 -2.91 -14.73
C LEU A 549 -21.13 -3.05 -15.53
N PHE A 550 -20.10 -2.23 -15.23
CA PHE A 550 -18.79 -2.34 -15.89
C PHE A 550 -18.10 -3.67 -15.63
N PHE A 551 -18.25 -4.22 -14.43
CA PHE A 551 -17.73 -5.55 -14.12
C PHE A 551 -18.40 -6.63 -14.97
N ALA A 552 -19.74 -6.64 -15.02
CA ALA A 552 -20.51 -7.59 -15.82
C ALA A 552 -20.22 -7.44 -17.31
N TRP A 553 -20.09 -6.20 -17.80
CA TRP A 553 -19.73 -5.91 -19.19
C TRP A 553 -18.33 -6.42 -19.53
N ARG A 554 -17.35 -6.22 -18.64
CA ARG A 554 -16.00 -6.76 -18.82
C ARG A 554 -16.01 -8.29 -18.83
N THR A 555 -16.78 -8.94 -17.95
CA THR A 555 -16.94 -10.40 -18.00
C THR A 555 -17.54 -10.84 -19.33
N TYR A 556 -18.61 -10.17 -19.79
CA TYR A 556 -19.22 -10.44 -21.09
C TYR A 556 -18.24 -10.29 -22.26
N HIS A 557 -17.40 -9.25 -22.25
CA HIS A 557 -16.40 -9.01 -23.30
C HIS A 557 -15.42 -10.18 -23.45
N PHE A 558 -15.00 -10.82 -22.35
CA PHE A 558 -14.01 -11.91 -22.40
C PHE A 558 -14.62 -13.31 -22.43
N THR A 559 -15.87 -13.50 -21.99
CA THR A 559 -16.48 -14.84 -21.84
C THR A 559 -17.81 -15.04 -22.56
N GLY A 560 -18.41 -13.96 -23.08
CA GLY A 560 -19.77 -13.97 -23.61
C GLY A 560 -20.88 -14.05 -22.54
N VAL A 561 -20.55 -14.09 -21.24
CA VAL A 561 -21.52 -14.19 -20.14
C VAL A 561 -21.62 -12.88 -19.36
N PHE A 562 -22.80 -12.25 -19.38
CA PHE A 562 -23.07 -11.03 -18.62
C PHE A 562 -23.36 -11.36 -17.14
N SER A 563 -22.31 -11.36 -16.32
CA SER A 563 -22.41 -11.72 -14.89
C SER A 563 -21.26 -11.14 -14.07
N VAL A 564 -21.56 -10.82 -12.81
CA VAL A 564 -20.55 -10.45 -11.80
C VAL A 564 -19.98 -11.66 -11.03
N PHE A 565 -20.56 -12.85 -11.23
CA PHE A 565 -20.18 -14.07 -10.51
C PHE A 565 -19.54 -15.14 -11.40
N TYR A 566 -19.69 -15.02 -12.72
CA TYR A 566 -19.15 -16.02 -13.65
C TYR A 566 -17.62 -16.08 -13.57
N GLY A 567 -17.08 -17.29 -13.45
CA GLY A 567 -15.64 -17.53 -13.33
C GLY A 567 -15.03 -17.10 -11.98
N THR A 568 -15.85 -16.78 -10.97
CA THR A 568 -15.39 -16.50 -9.60
C THR A 568 -15.43 -17.75 -8.73
N GLN A 569 -14.77 -17.69 -7.56
CA GLN A 569 -14.80 -18.76 -6.55
C GLN A 569 -16.15 -18.98 -5.85
N ARG A 570 -17.23 -18.25 -6.23
CA ARG A 570 -18.53 -18.28 -5.53
C ARG A 570 -19.02 -19.69 -5.22
N TYR A 571 -18.95 -20.62 -6.17
CA TYR A 571 -19.47 -21.98 -5.98
C TYR A 571 -18.69 -22.77 -4.93
N ILE A 572 -17.38 -22.51 -4.82
CA ILE A 572 -16.47 -23.18 -3.89
C ILE A 572 -16.62 -22.63 -2.47
N VAL A 573 -16.81 -21.31 -2.36
CA VAL A 573 -16.82 -20.62 -1.05
C VAL A 573 -18.22 -20.37 -0.51
N ALA A 574 -19.30 -20.69 -1.22
CA ALA A 574 -20.65 -20.54 -0.67
C ALA A 574 -20.84 -21.46 0.55
N ILE A 575 -21.34 -20.90 1.66
CA ILE A 575 -21.65 -21.71 2.86
C ILE A 575 -22.78 -22.69 2.57
N TRP A 576 -23.78 -22.26 1.80
CA TRP A 576 -24.87 -23.11 1.36
C TRP A 576 -24.63 -23.62 -0.06
N GLN A 577 -24.85 -24.92 -0.25
CA GLN A 577 -24.90 -25.57 -1.56
C GLN A 577 -26.19 -26.38 -1.71
N PRO A 578 -26.72 -26.53 -2.93
CA PRO A 578 -27.89 -27.38 -3.19
C PRO A 578 -27.68 -28.81 -2.64
N GLY A 579 -28.67 -29.36 -1.94
CA GLY A 579 -28.60 -30.69 -1.34
C GLY A 579 -27.90 -30.76 0.04
N MET A 580 -27.36 -29.65 0.56
CA MET A 580 -26.75 -29.62 1.89
C MET A 580 -27.80 -29.72 3.00
N ALA A 581 -27.55 -30.58 4.00
CA ALA A 581 -28.39 -30.70 5.19
C ALA A 581 -28.39 -29.41 6.02
N LEU A 582 -29.54 -29.05 6.59
CA LEU A 582 -29.70 -27.83 7.41
C LEU A 582 -28.68 -27.76 8.57
N LYS A 583 -28.40 -28.89 9.22
CA LYS A 583 -27.42 -28.98 10.30
C LYS A 583 -26.02 -28.54 9.84
N ALA A 584 -25.53 -29.08 8.72
CA ALA A 584 -24.23 -28.75 8.16
C ALA A 584 -24.14 -27.26 7.76
N TYR A 585 -25.23 -26.72 7.20
CA TYR A 585 -25.32 -25.29 6.89
C TYR A 585 -25.21 -24.42 8.15
N VAL A 586 -25.96 -24.75 9.21
CA VAL A 586 -25.93 -24.00 10.49
C VAL A 586 -24.57 -24.09 11.16
N GLU A 587 -23.95 -25.27 11.20
CA GLU A 587 -22.60 -25.47 11.73
C GLU A 587 -21.56 -24.63 10.96
N GLY A 588 -21.62 -24.67 9.62
CA GLY A 588 -20.75 -23.86 8.76
C GLY A 588 -20.97 -22.35 8.97
N LEU A 589 -22.21 -21.91 9.13
CA LEU A 589 -22.55 -20.51 9.40
C LEU A 589 -21.98 -20.05 10.75
N ILE A 590 -22.20 -20.82 11.82
CA ILE A 590 -21.68 -20.51 13.16
C ILE A 590 -20.14 -20.47 13.13
N TYR A 591 -19.51 -21.47 12.50
CA TYR A 591 -18.07 -21.53 12.35
C TYR A 591 -17.51 -20.27 11.68
N ASN A 592 -18.09 -19.85 10.55
CA ASN A 592 -17.62 -18.69 9.80
C ASN A 592 -17.84 -17.35 10.52
N VAL A 593 -18.98 -17.18 11.18
CA VAL A 593 -19.23 -16.00 12.01
C VAL A 593 -18.23 -15.95 13.16
N MET A 594 -17.99 -17.07 13.84
CA MET A 594 -17.02 -17.14 14.93
C MET A 594 -15.58 -16.96 14.45
N LEU A 595 -15.21 -17.44 13.25
CA LEU A 595 -13.91 -17.19 12.62
C LEU A 595 -13.66 -15.69 12.49
N VAL A 596 -14.66 -14.96 11.97
CA VAL A 596 -14.59 -13.50 11.80
C VAL A 596 -14.51 -12.79 13.15
N LEU A 597 -15.38 -13.16 14.10
CA LEU A 597 -15.47 -12.47 15.39
C LEU A 597 -14.31 -12.76 16.35
N THR A 598 -13.72 -13.95 16.27
CA THR A 598 -12.56 -14.34 17.09
C THR A 598 -11.22 -13.95 16.46
N VAL A 599 -11.21 -13.48 15.20
CA VAL A 599 -9.99 -13.15 14.46
C VAL A 599 -9.07 -14.37 14.28
N ASN A 600 -9.61 -15.58 14.35
CA ASN A 600 -8.82 -16.81 14.35
C ASN A 600 -9.41 -17.85 13.39
N ASP A 601 -8.53 -18.60 12.73
CA ASP A 601 -8.86 -19.78 11.92
C ASP A 601 -7.97 -20.95 12.39
N PRO A 602 -8.52 -22.03 13.01
CA PRO A 602 -9.93 -22.19 13.35
C PRO A 602 -10.39 -21.20 14.46
N PRO A 603 -11.72 -20.99 14.62
CA PRO A 603 -12.25 -20.11 15.67
C PRO A 603 -11.81 -20.57 17.06
N ARG A 604 -11.18 -19.66 17.80
CA ARG A 604 -10.75 -19.89 19.19
C ARG A 604 -10.73 -18.59 19.96
N PHE A 605 -10.93 -18.66 21.27
CA PHE A 605 -10.86 -17.48 22.11
C PHE A 605 -9.44 -16.88 22.07
N ASP A 606 -9.39 -15.57 21.84
CA ASP A 606 -8.17 -14.76 21.91
C ASP A 606 -8.50 -13.48 22.67
N VAL A 607 -7.76 -13.24 23.76
CA VAL A 607 -7.94 -12.06 24.61
C VAL A 607 -7.77 -10.76 23.80
N TYR A 608 -6.92 -10.77 22.78
CA TYR A 608 -6.68 -9.60 21.93
C TYR A 608 -7.84 -9.33 20.97
N ALA A 609 -8.69 -10.32 20.70
CA ALA A 609 -9.91 -10.18 19.89
C ALA A 609 -11.13 -9.70 20.71
N LEU A 610 -11.01 -9.52 22.04
CA LEU A 610 -12.12 -9.08 22.89
C LEU A 610 -12.82 -7.81 22.41
N PRO A 611 -12.14 -6.76 21.89
CA PRO A 611 -12.83 -5.60 21.34
C PRO A 611 -13.77 -5.93 20.16
N VAL A 612 -13.42 -6.95 19.37
CA VAL A 612 -14.21 -7.40 18.21
C VAL A 612 -15.48 -8.10 18.69
N LEU A 613 -15.31 -9.09 19.57
CA LEU A 613 -16.41 -9.83 20.20
C LEU A 613 -17.34 -8.89 20.99
N GLY A 614 -16.77 -8.02 21.82
CA GLY A 614 -17.50 -7.04 22.61
C GLY A 614 -18.27 -6.06 21.74
N GLY A 615 -17.66 -5.54 20.67
CA GLY A 615 -18.31 -4.65 19.71
C GLY A 615 -19.49 -5.32 18.99
N ALA A 616 -19.33 -6.58 18.59
CA ALA A 616 -20.39 -7.37 17.97
C ALA A 616 -21.56 -7.63 18.93
N LEU A 617 -21.27 -8.05 20.17
CA LEU A 617 -22.28 -8.24 21.22
C LEU A 617 -23.04 -6.93 21.49
N ILE A 618 -22.32 -5.81 21.60
CA ILE A 618 -22.92 -4.49 21.79
C ILE A 618 -23.84 -4.13 20.61
N ALA A 619 -23.46 -4.44 19.37
CA ALA A 619 -24.30 -4.22 18.19
C ALA A 619 -25.63 -5.00 18.29
N MET A 620 -25.54 -6.29 18.63
CA MET A 620 -26.70 -7.18 18.81
C MET A 620 -27.63 -6.68 19.92
N LEU A 621 -27.08 -6.37 21.09
CA LEU A 621 -27.85 -5.85 22.23
C LEU A 621 -28.51 -4.50 21.90
N SER A 622 -27.87 -3.67 21.07
CA SER A 622 -28.45 -2.41 20.63
C SER A 622 -29.69 -2.64 19.76
N VAL A 623 -29.65 -3.61 18.83
CA VAL A 623 -30.79 -3.96 17.97
C VAL A 623 -31.94 -4.56 18.78
N ILE A 624 -31.65 -5.41 19.76
CA ILE A 624 -32.65 -5.99 20.68
C ILE A 624 -33.27 -4.90 21.58
N GLY A 625 -32.70 -3.70 21.63
CA GLY A 625 -33.23 -2.56 22.37
C GLY A 625 -32.81 -2.53 23.83
N ALA A 626 -31.68 -3.19 24.18
CA ALA A 626 -31.14 -3.19 25.52
C ALA A 626 -31.00 -1.75 26.08
N PRO A 627 -31.39 -1.51 27.34
CA PRO A 627 -31.30 -0.18 27.94
C PRO A 627 -29.89 0.40 27.81
N ARG A 628 -29.80 1.71 27.56
CA ARG A 628 -28.56 2.47 27.29
C ARG A 628 -27.86 2.15 25.97
N LEU A 629 -27.89 0.91 25.48
CA LEU A 629 -27.24 0.51 24.22
C LEU A 629 -28.08 0.86 22.98
N ARG A 630 -29.40 0.92 23.10
CA ARG A 630 -30.30 1.42 22.03
C ARG A 630 -30.02 2.86 21.59
N GLU A 631 -29.24 3.62 22.37
CA GLU A 631 -28.83 4.99 22.09
C GLU A 631 -27.54 5.08 21.25
N LEU A 632 -26.90 3.95 20.96
CA LEU A 632 -25.68 3.93 20.16
C LEU A 632 -25.91 4.46 18.73
N PRO A 633 -24.84 4.97 18.06
CA PRO A 633 -24.94 5.47 16.70
C PRO A 633 -25.52 4.44 15.73
N ALA A 634 -26.69 4.73 15.18
CA ALA A 634 -27.42 3.83 14.27
C ALA A 634 -26.55 3.41 13.08
N VAL A 635 -25.83 4.37 12.50
CA VAL A 635 -24.91 4.13 11.39
C VAL A 635 -23.83 3.11 11.73
N ALA A 636 -23.31 3.13 12.97
CA ALA A 636 -22.24 2.22 13.36
C ALA A 636 -22.75 0.79 13.51
N VAL A 637 -23.92 0.65 14.15
CA VAL A 637 -24.59 -0.65 14.33
C VAL A 637 -25.00 -1.25 12.98
N LEU A 638 -25.65 -0.48 12.12
CA LEU A 638 -26.06 -0.95 10.80
C LEU A 638 -24.88 -1.28 9.88
N PHE A 639 -23.82 -0.47 9.92
CA PHE A 639 -22.61 -0.75 9.14
C PHE A 639 -21.88 -1.99 9.64
N PHE A 640 -21.91 -2.29 10.95
CA PHE A 640 -21.41 -3.56 11.47
C PHE A 640 -22.12 -4.75 10.80
N PHE A 641 -23.46 -4.76 10.75
CA PHE A 641 -24.20 -5.83 10.08
C PHE A 641 -23.88 -5.92 8.58
N ALA A 642 -23.71 -4.77 7.90
CA ALA A 642 -23.28 -4.77 6.51
C ALA A 642 -21.86 -5.35 6.33
N SER A 643 -20.94 -5.07 7.27
CA SER A 643 -19.56 -5.56 7.24
C SER A 643 -19.42 -7.05 7.55
N ILE A 644 -20.27 -7.60 8.43
CA ILE A 644 -20.23 -9.03 8.78
C ILE A 644 -21.11 -9.89 7.85
N ALA A 645 -21.97 -9.29 7.02
CA ALA A 645 -22.89 -10.01 6.14
C ALA A 645 -22.20 -11.07 5.26
N GLY A 646 -20.97 -10.80 4.79
CA GLY A 646 -20.18 -11.76 4.01
C GLY A 646 -19.90 -13.07 4.76
N ALA A 647 -19.78 -13.04 6.09
CA ALA A 647 -19.54 -14.22 6.93
C ALA A 647 -20.74 -15.17 7.00
N PHE A 648 -21.95 -14.71 6.64
CA PHE A 648 -23.15 -15.53 6.58
C PHE A 648 -23.35 -16.23 5.24
N ILE A 649 -22.61 -15.82 4.21
CA ILE A 649 -22.82 -16.27 2.82
C ILE A 649 -21.58 -16.98 2.28
N THR A 650 -20.39 -16.53 2.69
CA THR A 650 -19.10 -17.05 2.20
C THR A 650 -18.27 -17.66 3.31
N ARG A 651 -17.74 -18.86 3.05
CA ARG A 651 -16.85 -19.60 3.92
C ARG A 651 -15.48 -18.97 3.91
N GLY A 652 -14.99 -18.65 5.10
CA GLY A 652 -13.60 -18.33 5.35
C GLY A 652 -12.77 -19.60 5.48
N TRP A 653 -11.55 -19.56 4.94
CA TRP A 653 -10.55 -20.61 5.05
C TRP A 653 -9.17 -20.01 4.80
N VAL A 654 -8.14 -20.53 5.46
CA VAL A 654 -6.73 -20.20 5.23
C VAL A 654 -6.37 -18.75 5.63
N TYR A 655 -5.18 -18.59 6.21
CA TYR A 655 -4.64 -17.35 6.77
C TYR A 655 -5.48 -16.75 7.91
N ALA A 656 -5.19 -17.19 9.14
CA ALA A 656 -5.87 -16.72 10.35
C ALA A 656 -5.94 -15.19 10.44
N GLY A 657 -7.13 -14.67 10.76
CA GLY A 657 -7.41 -13.24 10.96
C GLY A 657 -7.80 -12.45 9.70
N ARG A 658 -7.60 -12.98 8.49
CA ARG A 658 -7.80 -12.21 7.25
C ARG A 658 -9.23 -11.73 7.02
N PHE A 659 -10.23 -12.55 7.33
CA PHE A 659 -11.64 -12.23 7.10
C PHE A 659 -12.20 -11.23 8.13
N SER A 660 -11.47 -11.01 9.22
CA SER A 660 -11.90 -10.14 10.31
C SER A 660 -11.49 -8.68 10.10
N VAL A 661 -10.51 -8.43 9.23
CA VAL A 661 -9.95 -7.08 9.01
C VAL A 661 -11.03 -6.05 8.67
N HIS A 662 -12.07 -6.45 7.93
CA HIS A 662 -13.19 -5.58 7.55
C HIS A 662 -14.07 -5.13 8.74
N VAL A 663 -14.21 -5.97 9.77
CA VAL A 663 -15.06 -5.68 10.94
C VAL A 663 -14.30 -5.00 12.08
N LEU A 664 -12.96 -5.03 12.09
CA LEU A 664 -12.16 -4.46 13.17
C LEU A 664 -12.47 -2.99 13.46
N PRO A 665 -12.50 -2.08 12.46
CA PRO A 665 -12.71 -0.66 12.75
C PRO A 665 -14.06 -0.40 13.41
N ILE A 666 -15.12 -1.04 12.92
CA ILE A 666 -16.48 -0.78 13.37
C ILE A 666 -16.79 -1.43 14.71
N THR A 667 -16.30 -2.65 14.94
CA THR A 667 -16.45 -3.34 16.23
C THR A 667 -15.68 -2.63 17.33
N CYS A 668 -14.44 -2.18 17.07
CA CYS A 668 -13.67 -1.39 18.04
C CYS A 668 -14.34 -0.04 18.36
N ALA A 669 -14.95 0.61 17.36
CA ALA A 669 -15.72 1.84 17.59
C ALA A 669 -16.95 1.58 18.48
N LEU A 670 -17.70 0.51 18.21
CA LEU A 670 -18.87 0.11 18.99
C LEU A 670 -18.51 -0.32 20.41
N ALA A 671 -17.45 -1.10 20.58
CA ALA A 671 -16.91 -1.47 21.90
C ALA A 671 -16.58 -0.22 22.72
N THR A 672 -15.86 0.73 22.11
CA THR A 672 -15.50 1.98 22.77
C THR A 672 -16.73 2.83 23.11
N CYS A 673 -17.71 2.94 22.21
CA CYS A 673 -18.96 3.65 22.47
C CYS A 673 -19.78 2.99 23.58
N GLY A 674 -19.88 1.66 23.60
CA GLY A 674 -20.56 0.91 24.65
C GLY A 674 -19.91 1.10 26.01
N CYS A 675 -18.58 1.00 26.11
CA CYS A 675 -17.84 1.30 27.34
C CYS A 675 -18.07 2.73 27.82
N ALA A 676 -18.01 3.72 26.91
CA ALA A 676 -18.27 5.12 27.25
C ALA A 676 -19.69 5.36 27.79
N GLN A 677 -20.67 4.64 27.24
CA GLN A 677 -22.06 4.68 27.66
C GLN A 677 -22.25 4.04 29.05
N TRP A 678 -21.55 2.93 29.32
CA TRP A 678 -21.60 2.23 30.61
C TRP A 678 -20.93 3.00 31.74
N ILE A 679 -19.78 3.62 31.47
CA ILE A 679 -19.01 4.42 32.44
C ILE A 679 -19.68 5.78 32.74
N GLY A 680 -20.73 6.16 32.00
CA GLY A 680 -21.65 7.20 32.43
C GLY A 680 -21.10 8.63 32.29
N ARG A 681 -20.73 9.03 31.05
CA ARG A 681 -20.51 10.45 30.69
C ARG A 681 -20.94 10.84 29.28
N ALA A 682 -21.70 10.00 28.56
CA ALA A 682 -22.31 10.44 27.31
C ALA A 682 -23.38 11.50 27.64
N ARG A 683 -23.02 12.77 27.45
CA ARG A 683 -23.84 13.96 27.78
C ARG A 683 -25.31 13.72 27.42
N ARG A 684 -26.18 13.68 28.44
CA ARG A 684 -27.59 14.05 28.28
C ARG A 684 -27.61 15.49 27.75
N ARG A 685 -27.73 15.69 26.44
CA ARG A 685 -28.16 16.98 25.89
C ARG A 685 -29.69 16.99 25.93
N ALA A 686 -30.24 17.78 26.84
CA ALA A 686 -31.62 18.21 26.79
C ALA A 686 -31.93 18.89 25.45
N PRO A 687 -33.19 18.83 24.96
CA PRO A 687 -33.60 19.55 23.77
C PRO A 687 -33.69 21.04 24.11
N SER A 688 -32.65 21.83 23.79
CA SER A 688 -32.78 23.28 23.73
C SER A 688 -33.15 23.66 22.31
N GLY A 689 -34.42 24.03 22.13
CA GLY A 689 -34.82 24.86 21.01
C GLY A 689 -34.09 26.18 21.10
N ARG A 690 -33.08 26.36 20.26
CA ARG A 690 -32.66 27.66 19.70
C ARG A 690 -31.62 27.39 18.63
N THR A 691 -31.95 27.87 17.44
CA THR A 691 -31.12 28.03 16.25
C THR A 691 -29.68 28.44 16.59
N ALA A 692 -28.76 27.48 16.57
CA ALA A 692 -27.33 27.77 16.47
C ALA A 692 -26.98 27.97 14.98
N PRO A 693 -26.28 29.07 14.60
CA PRO A 693 -25.92 29.33 13.21
C PRO A 693 -24.97 28.24 12.69
N CYS A 694 -25.06 28.00 11.38
CA CYS A 694 -24.15 27.13 10.63
C CYS A 694 -22.69 27.40 11.00
N VAL A 695 -22.02 26.36 11.51
CA VAL A 695 -20.57 26.32 11.62
C VAL A 695 -19.98 26.31 10.20
N ASP A 696 -19.13 27.31 9.96
CA ASP A 696 -18.44 27.64 8.71
C ASP A 696 -17.67 26.43 8.09
N PRO A 697 -17.65 26.21 6.76
CA PRO A 697 -17.06 25.04 6.10
C PRO A 697 -15.51 25.00 6.07
N ARG A 698 -14.79 25.61 7.02
CA ARG A 698 -13.31 25.69 6.98
C ARG A 698 -12.57 24.39 7.37
N GLU A 699 -13.22 23.23 7.26
CA GLU A 699 -12.61 21.89 7.33
C GLU A 699 -12.37 21.31 5.92
N SER A 700 -11.40 21.87 5.21
CA SER A 700 -10.71 21.20 4.10
C SER A 700 -9.24 21.01 4.41
#